data_AF-Q8BXQ6-F1
#
_entry.id   AF-Q8BXQ6-F1
#
_cell.length_a   1.000
_cell.length_b   1.000
_cell.length_c   1.000
_cell.angle_alpha   90.00
_cell.angle_beta   90.00
_cell.angle_gamma   90.00
#
_symmetry.space_group_name_H-M   'P 1'
#
loop_
_entity.id
_entity.type
_entity.pdbx_description
1 polymer ?
#
loop_
_entity_poly.entity_id
_entity_poly.type
_entity_poly.pdbx_seq_one_letter_code
_entity_poly.pdbx_strand_id
1 'polypeptide(L)'
;MDIKLDPSRDDLPLMANTSHMLVKHYILDLDVDFGNQVIEGNIVLFFGDGNRFKNQSRSTQETFQMESEEADIFRTAEPCHVPEMDSSTFSPKMGHRECAVCGKGDQDAFDNDGNHDNQERDSEISSSKYCCDTGNHGKRDFLLVLDCCDLSVLKVEEVDVAAVPGLEKFTKAPKLLATPEKLRCEIVRDLVALPADAWREQLDCYTRCSQAPGCGELLIDSDNWSLRIRKTGTSTPADFPRAIRIWYKTKPEGQSVAWTTDQNGRPCVYTMGSPINNRALFPCQEPPVAMSTWQATVRAAASFVVLMSGENSAKPTPLREGYMSWHYYVTMPMPASTFAIAVGCWTEMKPKASPPDDLMTEHSLPLSPSEADLRYDNTCNHMEYPCRFQSASAASQDIIPYRVFAPVCLEGACQEALLWLIPSCLSAAHSVLGTHPFSRLDILIVPTNFPSLGMASPHIIFLSQSTLTGTSHLCGTRLCHEIAHSWFGLAIGARDWTEEWLSEGFATHLEDIFWAEAQQLPPHEALEQQELRACLRWHRLQDELRNSPEGMQVLRPNKEETGHVSASGASVVKHGLNPEKGFMQVHYLKGYFLLRFLTRTLGEKIYFPFLRKFVHLFHGQLILSQDFLQMLLENIPENKRLGLSVENIVRDWLECSGIPKALQEERKAEDCSPSRLARQVGSEVAKWIRVNRRPRKRKRGKREVAFEKLSPDQIVLLLEWLLEQKTLSPQTLHCLQQTYHLPEQDAEVRHRWCELVIKHKYTKAYNQVERFLLEDQAMGIYLYGELMVSEDARLQQLAHRCFELVKEHMDRASAQVVTEMLF
;
A
#
# COMPACT_ATOMS: atom_id res chain seq x y z
N MET A 1 -1.23 33.35 4.83
CA MET A 1 0.22 33.16 4.66
C MET A 1 0.43 31.67 4.61
N ASP A 2 0.75 31.15 3.43
CA ASP A 2 1.17 29.77 3.28
C ASP A 2 2.52 29.61 3.97
N ILE A 3 2.54 28.94 5.12
CA ILE A 3 3.78 28.59 5.79
C ILE A 3 4.42 27.51 4.92
N LYS A 4 5.59 27.80 4.37
CA LYS A 4 6.39 26.79 3.68
C LYS A 4 6.93 25.85 4.75
N LEU A 5 6.41 24.63 4.78
CA LEU A 5 6.86 23.60 5.71
C LEU A 5 8.28 23.15 5.32
N ASP A 6 9.11 22.89 6.31
CA ASP A 6 10.46 22.33 6.19
C ASP A 6 10.36 20.79 6.25
N PRO A 7 10.58 20.07 5.15
CA PRO A 7 10.46 18.61 5.11
C PRO A 7 11.35 17.87 6.12
N SER A 8 12.44 18.49 6.57
CA SER A 8 13.36 17.89 7.55
C SER A 8 12.88 18.01 9.00
N ARG A 9 11.92 18.88 9.27
CA ARG A 9 11.46 19.22 10.63
C ARG A 9 9.97 19.07 10.84
N ASP A 10 9.18 19.38 9.82
CA ASP A 10 7.73 19.47 9.91
C ASP A 10 7.07 18.13 9.55
N ASP A 11 5.97 17.84 10.23
CA ASP A 11 5.12 16.68 9.97
C ASP A 11 4.15 16.98 8.82
N LEU A 12 3.65 15.93 8.15
CA LEU A 12 2.70 16.08 7.05
C LEU A 12 1.30 16.38 7.62
N PRO A 13 0.68 17.55 7.32
CA PRO A 13 -0.64 17.87 7.84
C PRO A 13 -1.76 17.15 7.07
N LEU A 14 -2.74 16.62 7.80
CA LEU A 14 -4.03 16.14 7.29
C LEU A 14 -5.12 17.10 7.78
N MET A 15 -5.59 17.98 6.89
CA MET A 15 -6.38 19.15 7.24
C MET A 15 -7.89 18.89 7.22
N ALA A 16 -8.35 17.78 6.63
CA ALA A 16 -9.77 17.47 6.52
C ALA A 16 -10.49 17.46 7.88
N ASN A 17 -11.65 18.14 7.95
CA ASN A 17 -12.40 18.30 9.19
C ASN A 17 -13.40 17.15 9.47
N THR A 18 -12.85 15.95 9.61
CA THR A 18 -13.58 14.66 9.72
C THR A 18 -14.53 14.53 10.93
N SER A 19 -14.38 15.36 11.96
CA SER A 19 -15.30 15.35 13.12
C SER A 19 -16.66 15.98 12.84
N HIS A 20 -16.75 16.83 11.80
CA HIS A 20 -17.99 17.55 11.47
C HIS A 20 -18.81 16.82 10.41
N MET A 21 -18.16 16.38 9.33
CA MET A 21 -18.78 15.71 8.19
C MET A 21 -17.82 14.66 7.65
N LEU A 22 -18.36 13.51 7.25
CA LEU A 22 -17.60 12.43 6.63
C LEU A 22 -18.12 12.15 5.24
N VAL A 23 -17.22 12.03 4.27
CA VAL A 23 -17.58 11.48 2.97
C VAL A 23 -17.93 10.00 3.15
N LYS A 24 -19.12 9.62 2.72
CA LYS A 24 -19.61 8.24 2.77
C LYS A 24 -19.50 7.55 1.41
N HIS A 25 -19.58 8.33 0.34
CA HIS A 25 -19.40 7.84 -1.01
C HIS A 25 -18.72 8.88 -1.92
N TYR A 26 -17.74 8.44 -2.69
CA TYR A 26 -17.09 9.21 -3.76
C TYR A 26 -17.57 8.70 -5.13
N ILE A 27 -17.97 9.59 -6.03
CA ILE A 27 -18.20 9.25 -7.44
C ILE A 27 -17.20 10.00 -8.28
N LEU A 28 -16.30 9.28 -8.94
CA LEU A 28 -15.29 9.86 -9.82
C LEU A 28 -15.70 9.66 -11.28
N ASP A 29 -15.66 10.73 -12.05
CA ASP A 29 -15.95 10.72 -13.47
C ASP A 29 -14.77 11.35 -14.22
N LEU A 30 -13.88 10.52 -14.77
CA LEU A 30 -12.52 10.89 -15.16
C LEU A 30 -12.24 10.62 -16.64
N ASP A 31 -11.61 11.59 -17.30
CA ASP A 31 -10.97 11.46 -18.60
C ASP A 31 -9.45 11.47 -18.42
N VAL A 32 -8.76 10.50 -19.04
CA VAL A 32 -7.30 10.39 -19.00
C VAL A 32 -6.73 10.88 -20.32
N ASP A 33 -6.05 12.03 -20.29
CA ASP A 33 -5.40 12.64 -21.44
C ASP A 33 -3.88 12.51 -21.35
N PHE A 34 -3.35 11.55 -22.11
CA PHE A 34 -1.90 11.34 -22.26
C PHE A 34 -1.18 12.46 -23.01
N GLY A 35 -1.87 13.21 -23.87
CA GLY A 35 -1.26 14.29 -24.65
C GLY A 35 -0.89 15.48 -23.76
N ASN A 36 -1.75 15.80 -22.80
CA ASN A 36 -1.53 16.87 -21.83
C ASN A 36 -0.97 16.39 -20.48
N GLN A 37 -0.85 15.07 -20.26
CA GLN A 37 -0.48 14.46 -18.98
C GLN A 37 -1.38 14.92 -17.83
N VAL A 38 -2.70 14.85 -18.08
CA VAL A 38 -3.72 15.27 -17.12
C VAL A 38 -4.80 14.21 -16.99
N ILE A 39 -5.25 13.99 -15.75
CA ILE A 39 -6.53 13.35 -15.45
C ILE A 39 -7.49 14.46 -15.04
N GLU A 40 -8.58 14.61 -15.79
CA GLU A 40 -9.57 15.67 -15.55
C GLU A 40 -10.98 15.10 -15.47
N GLY A 41 -11.87 15.86 -14.84
CA GLY A 41 -13.26 15.49 -14.77
C GLY A 41 -13.97 16.11 -13.57
N ASN A 42 -14.85 15.33 -12.96
CA ASN A 42 -15.53 15.74 -11.75
C ASN A 42 -15.60 14.62 -10.72
N ILE A 43 -15.70 15.04 -9.45
CA ILE A 43 -15.98 14.16 -8.33
C ILE A 43 -17.22 14.64 -7.60
N VAL A 44 -18.11 13.71 -7.26
CA VAL A 44 -19.30 13.98 -6.43
C VAL A 44 -19.12 13.34 -5.08
N LEU A 45 -19.26 14.13 -4.01
CA LEU A 45 -19.09 13.71 -2.63
C LEU A 45 -20.44 13.66 -1.93
N PHE A 46 -20.77 12.51 -1.33
CA PHE A 46 -21.95 12.34 -0.49
C PHE A 46 -21.53 12.29 0.97
N PHE A 47 -22.04 13.23 1.77
CA PHE A 47 -21.66 13.37 3.17
C PHE A 47 -22.68 12.75 4.11
N GLY A 48 -22.18 11.97 5.07
CA GLY A 48 -22.87 11.63 6.30
C GLY A 48 -22.50 12.57 7.44
N ASP A 49 -23.03 12.29 8.63
CA ASP A 49 -22.60 12.97 9.85
C ASP A 49 -21.20 12.53 10.27
N GLY A 50 -20.45 13.45 10.89
CA GLY A 50 -19.10 13.18 11.39
C GLY A 50 -19.06 12.22 12.58
N ASN A 51 -17.86 11.75 12.90
CA ASN A 51 -17.64 10.90 14.06
C ASN A 51 -17.87 11.69 15.37
N ARG A 52 -19.07 11.63 15.93
CA ARG A 52 -19.25 11.88 17.38
C ARG A 52 -18.75 10.63 18.10
N PHE A 53 -17.44 10.48 18.26
CA PHE A 53 -16.93 9.49 19.22
C PHE A 53 -17.55 9.84 20.58
N LYS A 54 -18.52 9.03 21.01
CA LYS A 54 -18.90 8.99 22.43
C LYS A 54 -17.62 8.60 23.13
N ASN A 55 -16.99 9.54 23.84
CA ASN A 55 -15.95 9.21 24.80
C ASN A 55 -16.52 8.10 25.69
N GLN A 56 -16.14 6.84 25.43
CA GLN A 56 -16.36 5.75 26.35
C GLN A 56 -15.37 5.92 27.51
N SER A 57 -15.41 7.05 28.19
CA SER A 57 -15.11 7.05 29.60
C SER A 57 -16.26 6.26 30.23
N ARG A 58 -16.03 4.97 30.49
CA ARG A 58 -16.87 4.14 31.35
C ARG A 58 -17.06 4.89 32.67
N SER A 59 -18.11 5.72 32.76
CA SER A 59 -18.72 6.04 34.03
C SER A 59 -19.62 4.86 34.32
N THR A 60 -19.15 4.01 35.22
CA THR A 60 -19.91 2.96 35.87
C THR A 60 -21.09 3.64 36.58
N GLN A 61 -22.21 3.78 35.90
CA GLN A 61 -23.50 3.91 36.54
C GLN A 61 -24.33 2.72 36.13
N GLU A 62 -24.36 1.77 37.06
CA GLU A 62 -25.23 0.63 37.11
C GLU A 62 -26.69 1.10 37.00
N THR A 63 -27.34 0.80 35.89
CA THR A 63 -28.80 0.77 35.82
C THR A 63 -29.20 -0.61 35.34
N PHE A 64 -29.48 -1.46 36.31
CA PHE A 64 -30.09 -2.76 36.15
C PHE A 64 -31.49 -2.65 35.52
N GLN A 65 -31.79 -3.63 34.66
CA GLN A 65 -33.10 -4.22 34.36
C GLN A 65 -34.14 -3.37 33.62
N MET A 66 -34.50 -3.81 32.41
CA MET A 66 -35.69 -4.65 32.21
C MET A 66 -35.67 -5.24 30.80
N GLU A 67 -35.70 -6.57 30.74
CA GLU A 67 -35.95 -7.38 29.54
C GLU A 67 -37.40 -7.19 29.10
N SER A 68 -37.62 -6.99 27.81
CA SER A 68 -38.91 -7.26 27.16
C SER A 68 -38.63 -7.97 25.85
N GLU A 69 -38.77 -9.29 25.92
CA GLU A 69 -38.83 -10.22 24.80
C GLU A 69 -40.03 -9.87 23.91
N GLU A 70 -39.79 -9.56 22.64
CA GLU A 70 -40.77 -9.82 21.58
C GLU A 70 -40.06 -10.53 20.44
N ALA A 71 -40.31 -11.83 20.38
CA ALA A 71 -39.84 -12.76 19.38
C ALA A 71 -40.71 -12.74 18.11
N ASP A 72 -40.05 -13.12 17.02
CA ASP A 72 -40.60 -13.74 15.81
C ASP A 72 -41.49 -12.91 14.87
N ILE A 73 -40.98 -12.69 13.65
CA ILE A 73 -41.51 -13.26 12.40
C ILE A 73 -40.36 -13.22 11.38
N PHE A 74 -39.57 -14.30 11.29
CA PHE A 74 -38.67 -14.54 10.16
C PHE A 74 -39.51 -15.07 8.98
N ARG A 75 -39.74 -14.22 7.97
CA ARG A 75 -40.22 -14.68 6.67
C ARG A 75 -39.03 -14.87 5.72
N THR A 76 -38.76 -16.13 5.43
CA THR A 76 -37.87 -16.62 4.37
C THR A 76 -38.27 -16.03 3.01
N ALA A 77 -37.38 -15.24 2.41
CA ALA A 77 -37.49 -14.77 1.04
C ALA A 77 -36.91 -15.82 0.08
N GLU A 78 -37.75 -16.35 -0.81
CA GLU A 78 -37.36 -17.20 -1.94
C GLU A 78 -36.68 -16.38 -3.05
N PRO A 79 -35.82 -16.99 -3.89
CA PRO A 79 -34.84 -16.27 -4.68
C PRO A 79 -35.43 -15.75 -6.00
N CYS A 80 -35.36 -14.43 -6.19
CA CYS A 80 -35.76 -13.78 -7.44
C CYS A 80 -34.72 -14.02 -8.54
N HIS A 81 -35.18 -14.65 -9.63
CA HIS A 81 -34.47 -14.85 -10.88
C HIS A 81 -33.98 -13.53 -11.51
N VAL A 82 -32.74 -13.57 -11.99
CA VAL A 82 -32.03 -12.53 -12.75
C VAL A 82 -32.63 -12.41 -14.15
N PRO A 83 -33.11 -11.23 -14.59
CA PRO A 83 -33.34 -10.96 -16.01
C PRO A 83 -32.18 -10.13 -16.56
N GLU A 84 -31.50 -10.67 -17.57
CA GLU A 84 -30.60 -9.93 -18.47
C GLU A 84 -31.38 -8.80 -19.15
N MET A 85 -30.91 -7.56 -19.01
CA MET A 85 -31.47 -6.40 -19.70
C MET A 85 -30.41 -5.81 -20.62
N ASP A 86 -30.75 -5.87 -21.90
CA ASP A 86 -29.98 -5.46 -23.05
C ASP A 86 -29.65 -3.96 -23.09
N SER A 87 -28.48 -3.72 -23.67
CA SER A 87 -27.89 -2.45 -24.03
C SER A 87 -28.83 -1.54 -24.83
N SER A 88 -29.13 -0.35 -24.31
CA SER A 88 -29.70 0.75 -25.10
C SER A 88 -28.76 1.96 -25.12
N THR A 89 -28.31 2.25 -26.33
CA THR A 89 -27.45 3.32 -26.83
C THR A 89 -27.91 4.71 -26.38
N PHE A 90 -27.04 5.48 -25.71
CA PHE A 90 -27.24 6.90 -25.44
C PHE A 90 -26.17 7.74 -26.14
N SER A 91 -26.60 8.56 -27.10
CA SER A 91 -25.76 9.53 -27.81
C SER A 91 -25.65 10.85 -27.01
N PRO A 92 -24.44 11.33 -26.68
CA PRO A 92 -24.29 12.62 -25.99
C PRO A 92 -24.13 13.76 -27.02
N LYS A 93 -24.97 14.78 -26.89
CA LYS A 93 -24.79 16.09 -27.53
C LYS A 93 -24.03 16.98 -26.55
N MET A 94 -22.77 17.30 -26.83
CA MET A 94 -22.07 18.37 -26.13
C MET A 94 -21.35 19.24 -27.16
N GLY A 95 -21.78 20.51 -27.23
CA GLY A 95 -21.27 21.49 -28.17
C GLY A 95 -19.91 22.01 -27.73
N HIS A 96 -18.95 21.92 -28.64
CA HIS A 96 -17.64 22.54 -28.56
C HIS A 96 -17.77 24.07 -28.44
N ARG A 97 -17.13 24.65 -27.43
CA ARG A 97 -16.65 26.04 -27.49
C ARG A 97 -15.13 26.00 -27.47
N GLU A 98 -14.56 26.36 -28.62
CA GLU A 98 -13.14 26.59 -28.83
C GLU A 98 -12.65 27.72 -27.92
N CYS A 99 -11.71 27.42 -27.02
CA CYS A 99 -10.94 28.44 -26.33
C CYS A 99 -9.58 28.57 -27.01
N ALA A 100 -9.35 29.76 -27.55
CA ALA A 100 -8.19 30.12 -28.34
C ALA A 100 -6.89 30.02 -27.52
N VAL A 101 -5.95 29.27 -28.09
CA VAL A 101 -4.52 29.26 -27.81
C VAL A 101 -3.92 30.60 -28.24
N CYS A 102 -3.20 31.30 -27.34
CA CYS A 102 -1.91 31.96 -27.62
C CYS A 102 -1.47 32.81 -26.42
N GLY A 103 -0.24 32.62 -25.95
CA GLY A 103 0.40 33.57 -25.04
C GLY A 103 1.65 33.01 -24.39
N LYS A 104 2.75 32.99 -25.14
CA LYS A 104 4.12 32.77 -24.64
C LYS A 104 4.47 33.80 -23.57
N GLY A 105 5.12 33.37 -22.50
CA GLY A 105 5.73 34.25 -21.49
C GLY A 105 6.95 33.55 -20.91
N ASP A 106 8.06 34.26 -20.94
CA ASP A 106 9.43 33.77 -20.87
C ASP A 106 9.90 33.35 -19.47
N GLN A 107 10.99 32.60 -19.51
CA GLN A 107 11.86 32.17 -18.41
C GLN A 107 12.33 33.36 -17.57
N ASP A 108 12.26 33.23 -16.25
CA ASP A 108 13.11 34.01 -15.34
C ASP A 108 13.73 33.08 -14.29
N ALA A 109 15.05 33.09 -14.32
CA ALA A 109 15.95 32.37 -13.44
C ALA A 109 15.92 32.96 -12.02
N PHE A 110 15.92 32.08 -11.00
CA PHE A 110 16.23 32.46 -9.63
C PHE A 110 17.33 31.53 -9.10
N ASP A 111 18.58 31.98 -9.29
CA ASP A 111 19.70 31.67 -8.40
C ASP A 111 19.64 32.64 -7.21
N ASN A 112 19.71 32.12 -5.98
CA ASN A 112 20.79 32.49 -5.05
C ASN A 112 20.72 31.73 -3.73
N ASP A 113 21.88 31.19 -3.37
CA ASP A 113 22.25 30.55 -2.13
C ASP A 113 22.07 31.43 -0.89
N GLY A 114 21.72 30.78 0.22
CA GLY A 114 21.65 31.37 1.56
C GLY A 114 21.92 30.32 2.62
N ASN A 115 23.18 29.91 2.73
CA ASN A 115 23.72 28.96 3.71
C ASN A 115 23.57 29.52 5.14
N HIS A 116 22.80 28.85 6.01
CA HIS A 116 22.70 29.18 7.42
C HIS A 116 23.07 27.97 8.30
N ASP A 117 24.29 28.04 8.83
CA ASP A 117 24.87 27.11 9.80
C ASP A 117 24.06 27.02 11.11
N ASN A 118 23.67 25.78 11.41
CA ASN A 118 23.78 25.07 12.69
C ASN A 118 23.90 25.89 13.99
N GLN A 119 22.87 25.80 14.83
CA GLN A 119 23.05 25.61 16.27
C GLN A 119 21.91 24.74 16.83
N GLU A 120 22.28 23.52 17.22
CA GLU A 120 21.51 22.61 18.07
C GLU A 120 21.07 23.33 19.34
N ARG A 121 19.75 23.54 19.49
CA ARG A 121 19.13 23.76 20.79
C ARG A 121 17.85 22.97 20.83
N ASP A 122 17.87 21.93 21.66
CA ASP A 122 16.73 21.21 22.22
C ASP A 122 15.65 22.22 22.59
N SER A 123 14.74 22.44 21.64
CA SER A 123 13.56 23.24 21.81
C SER A 123 12.45 22.25 21.60
N GLU A 124 11.93 21.71 22.71
CA GLU A 124 10.62 21.07 22.76
C GLU A 124 9.70 21.91 21.88
N ILE A 125 9.34 21.35 20.71
CA ILE A 125 8.52 22.03 19.72
C ILE A 125 7.18 22.27 20.42
N SER A 126 7.03 23.49 20.91
CA SER A 126 5.78 24.06 21.36
C SER A 126 4.78 23.81 20.25
N SER A 127 3.91 22.80 20.46
CA SER A 127 2.76 22.50 19.64
C SER A 127 2.17 23.81 19.14
N SER A 128 2.40 24.11 17.85
CA SER A 128 1.92 25.34 17.27
C SER A 128 0.41 25.28 17.40
N LYS A 129 -0.11 26.14 18.27
CA LYS A 129 -1.55 26.29 18.49
C LYS A 129 -2.16 26.69 17.15
N TYR A 130 -2.64 25.70 16.39
CA TYR A 130 -3.81 25.86 15.54
C TYR A 130 -5.02 26.08 16.46
N CYS A 131 -4.97 27.14 17.25
CA CYS A 131 -6.12 27.64 18.00
C CYS A 131 -7.00 28.31 16.95
N CYS A 132 -8.06 27.62 16.56
CA CYS A 132 -9.24 28.31 16.09
C CYS A 132 -9.67 29.26 17.22
N ASP A 133 -9.36 30.56 17.06
CA ASP A 133 -9.65 31.62 18.00
C ASP A 133 -11.09 31.52 18.54
N THR A 134 -11.21 31.24 19.83
CA THR A 134 -12.43 31.48 20.61
C THR A 134 -12.51 32.98 20.92
N GLY A 135 -12.98 33.77 19.96
CA GLY A 135 -13.16 35.21 20.08
C GLY A 135 -14.28 35.75 19.20
N ASN A 136 -15.43 36.03 19.83
CA ASN A 136 -16.58 36.82 19.33
C ASN A 136 -17.05 36.53 17.88
N HIS A 137 -17.94 35.55 17.73
CA HIS A 137 -18.64 35.25 16.48
C HIS A 137 -19.57 36.40 16.04
N GLY A 138 -19.07 37.30 15.20
CA GLY A 138 -19.85 37.64 14.01
C GLY A 138 -20.04 36.33 13.25
N LYS A 139 -21.29 35.85 13.08
CA LYS A 139 -21.64 34.54 12.51
C LYS A 139 -20.75 34.20 11.31
N ARG A 140 -19.72 33.39 11.51
CA ARG A 140 -18.89 32.87 10.41
C ARG A 140 -19.63 31.68 9.83
N ASP A 141 -19.66 31.60 8.50
CA ASP A 141 -20.18 30.43 7.80
C ASP A 141 -19.33 29.20 8.13
N PHE A 142 -19.96 28.04 8.16
CA PHE A 142 -19.29 26.75 8.28
C PHE A 142 -18.37 26.53 7.07
N LEU A 143 -17.20 25.95 7.34
CA LEU A 143 -16.16 25.68 6.36
C LEU A 143 -15.95 24.16 6.27
N LEU A 144 -16.28 23.56 5.14
CA LEU A 144 -15.85 22.20 4.83
C LEU A 144 -14.38 22.26 4.39
N VAL A 145 -13.54 21.39 4.95
CA VAL A 145 -12.12 21.30 4.59
C VAL A 145 -11.86 19.89 4.07
N LEU A 146 -11.29 19.81 2.87
CA LEU A 146 -10.84 18.59 2.23
C LEU A 146 -9.32 18.66 2.05
N ASP A 147 -8.64 17.52 2.16
CA ASP A 147 -7.24 17.39 1.78
C ASP A 147 -7.13 17.51 0.26
N CYS A 148 -6.30 18.44 -0.20
CA CYS A 148 -6.13 18.75 -1.61
C CYS A 148 -4.79 19.47 -1.82
N CYS A 149 -3.92 18.95 -2.67
CA CYS A 149 -2.72 19.66 -3.13
C CYS A 149 -2.57 19.46 -4.64
N ASP A 150 -1.77 20.29 -5.33
CA ASP A 150 -1.45 20.12 -6.76
C ASP A 150 -2.61 19.86 -7.74
N LEU A 151 -3.82 20.27 -7.40
CA LEU A 151 -5.00 20.20 -8.26
C LEU A 151 -5.40 21.59 -8.73
N SER A 152 -5.92 21.66 -9.95
CA SER A 152 -6.65 22.83 -10.44
C SER A 152 -8.14 22.59 -10.26
N VAL A 153 -8.70 23.13 -9.17
CA VAL A 153 -10.15 23.10 -8.91
C VAL A 153 -10.81 24.21 -9.74
N LEU A 154 -11.71 23.81 -10.65
CA LEU A 154 -12.35 24.69 -11.63
C LEU A 154 -13.67 25.26 -11.12
N LYS A 155 -14.47 24.43 -10.44
CA LYS A 155 -15.81 24.80 -9.97
C LYS A 155 -16.25 23.84 -8.86
N VAL A 156 -16.98 24.35 -7.87
CA VAL A 156 -17.68 23.53 -6.88
C VAL A 156 -19.15 23.93 -6.83
N GLU A 157 -20.05 22.96 -6.87
CA GLU A 157 -21.50 23.20 -6.85
C GLU A 157 -22.24 22.21 -5.95
N GLU A 158 -23.37 22.65 -5.39
CA GLU A 158 -24.33 21.78 -4.71
C GLU A 158 -25.13 20.98 -5.76
N VAL A 159 -25.24 19.68 -5.56
CA VAL A 159 -25.97 18.78 -6.47
C VAL A 159 -27.45 18.75 -6.11
N ASP A 160 -28.33 18.96 -7.09
CA ASP A 160 -29.78 18.92 -6.89
C ASP A 160 -30.33 17.49 -6.92
N VAL A 161 -30.06 16.72 -5.85
CA VAL A 161 -30.56 15.34 -5.73
C VAL A 161 -32.09 15.25 -5.72
N ALA A 162 -32.79 16.33 -5.37
CA ALA A 162 -34.25 16.38 -5.38
C ALA A 162 -34.84 16.45 -6.80
N ALA A 163 -34.03 16.83 -7.79
CA ALA A 163 -34.42 16.81 -9.20
C ALA A 163 -34.36 15.40 -9.82
N VAL A 164 -33.76 14.41 -9.12
CA VAL A 164 -33.63 13.04 -9.63
C VAL A 164 -34.95 12.28 -9.42
N PRO A 165 -35.59 11.76 -10.48
CA PRO A 165 -36.87 11.07 -10.36
C PRO A 165 -36.81 9.85 -9.42
N GLY A 166 -37.84 9.57 -8.65
CA GLY A 166 -37.90 8.36 -7.82
C GLY A 166 -37.04 8.37 -6.56
N LEU A 167 -36.17 9.37 -6.35
CA LEU A 167 -35.48 9.56 -5.06
C LEU A 167 -36.41 10.14 -3.98
N GLU A 168 -37.64 10.51 -4.33
CA GLU A 168 -38.58 11.06 -3.35
C GLU A 168 -39.03 10.02 -2.33
N LYS A 169 -38.80 8.73 -2.61
CA LYS A 169 -38.98 7.63 -1.64
C LYS A 169 -38.07 7.76 -0.42
N PHE A 170 -36.94 8.46 -0.52
CA PHE A 170 -36.00 8.72 0.58
C PHE A 170 -36.41 9.90 1.46
N THR A 171 -37.69 10.27 1.44
CA THR A 171 -38.21 11.39 2.22
C THR A 171 -39.39 10.93 3.07
N LYS A 172 -39.30 11.17 4.39
CA LYS A 172 -40.39 10.86 5.34
C LYS A 172 -41.44 11.97 5.39
N ALA A 173 -41.09 13.17 4.97
CA ALA A 173 -41.94 14.35 5.06
C ALA A 173 -42.95 14.41 3.90
N PRO A 174 -44.21 14.83 4.15
CA PRO A 174 -45.08 15.29 3.07
C PRO A 174 -44.36 16.45 2.37
N LYS A 175 -44.15 16.36 1.04
CA LYS A 175 -43.42 17.35 0.21
C LYS A 175 -43.81 18.82 0.49
N LEU A 176 -44.99 19.08 1.06
CA LEU A 176 -45.56 20.41 1.29
C LEU A 176 -44.93 21.23 2.45
N LEU A 177 -44.13 20.65 3.34
CA LEU A 177 -43.61 21.37 4.53
C LEU A 177 -42.08 21.56 4.57
N ALA A 178 -41.32 20.95 3.66
CA ALA A 178 -39.86 21.04 3.66
C ALA A 178 -39.36 22.10 2.66
N THR A 179 -38.37 22.90 3.06
CA THR A 179 -37.62 23.73 2.10
C THR A 179 -36.85 22.83 1.13
N PRO A 180 -36.57 23.28 -0.11
CA PRO A 180 -35.81 22.48 -1.08
C PRO A 180 -34.45 22.00 -0.54
N GLU A 181 -33.78 22.82 0.27
CA GLU A 181 -32.50 22.49 0.90
C GLU A 181 -32.63 21.34 1.90
N LYS A 182 -33.67 21.40 2.75
CA LYS A 182 -33.96 20.35 3.73
C LYS A 182 -34.32 19.04 3.03
N LEU A 183 -35.08 19.12 1.93
CA LEU A 183 -35.44 17.96 1.12
C LEU A 183 -34.20 17.26 0.56
N ARG A 184 -33.25 18.01 0.00
CA ARG A 184 -31.98 17.44 -0.50
C ARG A 184 -31.17 16.77 0.60
N CYS A 185 -31.08 17.40 1.78
CA CYS A 185 -30.38 16.83 2.92
C CYS A 185 -31.02 15.53 3.41
N GLU A 186 -32.35 15.46 3.47
CA GLU A 186 -33.08 14.24 3.85
C GLU A 186 -32.85 13.10 2.86
N ILE A 187 -32.90 13.38 1.55
CA ILE A 187 -32.65 12.38 0.50
C ILE A 187 -31.25 11.77 0.65
N VAL A 188 -30.20 12.60 0.77
CA VAL A 188 -28.83 12.08 0.89
C VAL A 188 -28.64 11.29 2.17
N ARG A 189 -29.19 11.77 3.29
CA ARG A 189 -29.08 11.09 4.59
C ARG A 189 -29.69 9.69 4.53
N ASP A 190 -30.89 9.57 3.97
CA ASP A 190 -31.60 8.29 3.88
C ASP A 190 -30.97 7.37 2.82
N LEU A 191 -30.42 7.92 1.72
CA LEU A 191 -29.66 7.16 0.71
C LEU A 191 -28.35 6.58 1.28
N VAL A 192 -27.59 7.38 2.02
CA VAL A 192 -26.33 6.96 2.67
C VAL A 192 -26.59 5.91 3.75
N ALA A 193 -27.77 5.92 4.37
CA ALA A 193 -28.18 4.99 5.42
C ALA A 193 -28.90 3.74 4.88
N LEU A 194 -28.89 3.50 3.57
CA LEU A 194 -29.38 2.23 3.01
C LEU A 194 -28.59 1.04 3.57
N PRO A 195 -29.26 -0.10 3.81
CA PRO A 195 -28.60 -1.30 4.33
C PRO A 195 -27.65 -1.91 3.31
N ALA A 196 -26.66 -2.66 3.80
CA ALA A 196 -25.61 -3.29 2.99
C ALA A 196 -26.11 -4.16 1.83
N ASP A 197 -27.25 -4.83 1.95
CA ASP A 197 -27.82 -5.68 0.91
C ASP A 197 -28.41 -4.88 -0.27
N ALA A 198 -28.77 -3.62 -0.04
CA ALA A 198 -29.25 -2.67 -1.03
C ALA A 198 -28.11 -1.93 -1.77
N TRP A 199 -26.85 -2.36 -1.66
CA TRP A 199 -25.69 -1.67 -2.26
C TRP A 199 -25.84 -1.41 -3.76
N ARG A 200 -26.48 -2.31 -4.53
CA ARG A 200 -26.71 -2.11 -5.98
C ARG A 200 -27.65 -0.95 -6.25
N GLU A 201 -28.74 -0.87 -5.50
CA GLU A 201 -29.69 0.24 -5.57
C GLU A 201 -29.00 1.54 -5.14
N GLN A 202 -28.15 1.47 -4.11
CA GLN A 202 -27.40 2.61 -3.61
C GLN A 202 -26.45 3.17 -4.68
N LEU A 203 -25.67 2.31 -5.35
CA LEU A 203 -24.77 2.72 -6.45
C LEU A 203 -25.53 3.32 -7.65
N ASP A 204 -26.68 2.75 -8.03
CA ASP A 204 -27.55 3.32 -9.07
C ASP A 204 -28.05 4.72 -8.68
N CYS A 205 -28.58 4.86 -7.46
CA CYS A 205 -29.06 6.15 -6.95
C CYS A 205 -27.93 7.19 -6.93
N TYR A 206 -26.74 6.81 -6.47
CA TYR A 206 -25.54 7.64 -6.51
C TYR A 206 -25.18 8.06 -7.94
N THR A 207 -25.16 7.12 -8.89
CA THR A 207 -24.88 7.41 -10.31
C THR A 207 -25.87 8.43 -10.86
N ARG A 208 -27.16 8.26 -10.58
CA ARG A 208 -28.21 9.17 -11.05
C ARG A 208 -28.13 10.54 -10.39
N CYS A 209 -27.76 10.62 -9.11
CA CYS A 209 -27.43 11.87 -8.43
C CYS A 209 -26.22 12.56 -9.08
N SER A 210 -25.18 11.79 -9.46
CA SER A 210 -23.98 12.35 -10.09
C SER A 210 -24.25 13.05 -11.42
N GLN A 211 -25.35 12.70 -12.09
CA GLN A 211 -25.79 13.28 -13.35
C GLN A 211 -26.81 14.42 -13.17
N ALA A 212 -27.27 14.69 -11.95
CA ALA A 212 -28.25 15.73 -11.65
C ALA A 212 -27.67 17.14 -11.90
N PRO A 213 -28.50 18.16 -12.18
CA PRO A 213 -28.01 19.52 -12.31
C PRO A 213 -27.47 20.06 -10.99
N GLY A 214 -26.54 21.01 -11.05
CA GLY A 214 -26.16 21.82 -9.89
C GLY A 214 -27.25 22.84 -9.56
N CYS A 215 -27.54 23.08 -8.28
CA CYS A 215 -28.51 24.09 -7.83
C CYS A 215 -27.89 25.32 -7.14
N GLY A 216 -26.55 25.42 -7.12
CA GLY A 216 -25.86 26.59 -6.61
C GLY A 216 -24.35 26.40 -6.61
N GLU A 217 -23.61 27.42 -7.03
CA GLU A 217 -22.16 27.42 -6.95
C GLU A 217 -21.71 27.76 -5.52
N LEU A 218 -20.71 27.02 -5.02
CA LEU A 218 -20.16 27.20 -3.68
C LEU A 218 -18.87 28.00 -3.75
N LEU A 219 -18.59 28.75 -2.69
CA LEU A 219 -17.39 29.58 -2.61
C LEU A 219 -16.21 28.71 -2.18
N ILE A 220 -15.09 28.82 -2.89
CA ILE A 220 -13.88 28.06 -2.64
C ILE A 220 -12.70 28.96 -2.29
N ASP A 221 -11.82 28.42 -1.44
CA ASP A 221 -10.51 28.95 -1.10
C ASP A 221 -9.55 27.75 -1.04
N SER A 222 -8.35 27.87 -1.61
CA SER A 222 -7.38 26.78 -1.64
C SER A 222 -6.07 27.28 -1.03
N ASP A 223 -5.46 26.46 -0.18
CA ASP A 223 -4.08 26.63 0.26
C ASP A 223 -3.22 25.45 -0.26
N ASN A 224 -1.99 25.33 0.22
CA ASN A 224 -1.06 24.28 -0.23
C ASN A 224 -1.52 22.85 0.10
N TRP A 225 -2.41 22.66 1.07
CA TRP A 225 -2.75 21.35 1.64
C TRP A 225 -4.24 21.05 1.66
N SER A 226 -5.09 22.04 1.41
CA SER A 226 -6.52 21.92 1.56
C SER A 226 -7.33 22.73 0.57
N LEU A 227 -8.50 22.18 0.26
CA LEU A 227 -9.60 22.87 -0.41
C LEU A 227 -10.66 23.20 0.66
N ARG A 228 -10.99 24.48 0.78
CA ARG A 228 -11.94 25.01 1.75
C ARG A 228 -13.18 25.49 1.03
N ILE A 229 -14.33 24.95 1.42
CA ILE A 229 -15.61 25.16 0.72
C ILE A 229 -16.60 25.76 1.70
N ARG A 230 -17.27 26.85 1.31
CA ARG A 230 -18.26 27.54 2.12
C ARG A 230 -19.54 27.82 1.35
N LYS A 231 -20.68 27.77 2.05
CA LYS A 231 -21.99 28.20 1.55
C LYS A 231 -22.47 29.39 2.37
N THR A 232 -22.75 30.51 1.71
CA THR A 232 -23.20 31.73 2.36
C THR A 232 -24.47 31.48 3.18
N GLY A 233 -24.48 31.91 4.44
CA GLY A 233 -25.64 31.78 5.33
C GLY A 233 -25.76 30.42 6.02
N THR A 234 -24.81 29.51 5.80
CA THR A 234 -24.75 28.20 6.44
C THR A 234 -23.81 28.28 7.64
N SER A 235 -24.34 28.37 8.86
CA SER A 235 -23.50 28.50 10.07
C SER A 235 -23.16 27.16 10.74
N THR A 236 -23.87 26.08 10.42
CA THR A 236 -23.67 24.77 11.05
C THR A 236 -23.38 23.68 10.01
N PRO A 237 -22.65 22.60 10.38
CA PRO A 237 -22.46 21.45 9.50
C PRO A 237 -23.77 20.81 9.05
N ALA A 238 -24.83 20.91 9.87
CA ALA A 238 -26.13 20.32 9.57
C ALA A 238 -26.84 21.00 8.39
N ASP A 239 -26.58 22.30 8.20
CA ASP A 239 -27.15 23.12 7.13
C ASP A 239 -26.31 23.07 5.84
N PHE A 240 -25.11 22.49 5.89
CA PHE A 240 -24.20 22.42 4.75
C PHE A 240 -24.65 21.36 3.73
N PRO A 241 -24.48 21.61 2.42
CA PRO A 241 -24.85 20.65 1.37
C PRO A 241 -24.29 19.25 1.60
N ARG A 242 -25.15 18.24 1.51
CA ARG A 242 -24.76 16.82 1.68
C ARG A 242 -24.34 16.13 0.39
N ALA A 243 -24.55 16.77 -0.76
CA ALA A 243 -24.02 16.32 -2.04
C ALA A 243 -23.39 17.52 -2.77
N ILE A 244 -22.09 17.45 -3.04
CA ILE A 244 -21.36 18.48 -3.79
C ILE A 244 -20.63 17.85 -4.97
N ARG A 245 -20.53 18.59 -6.07
CA ARG A 245 -19.73 18.23 -7.24
C ARG A 245 -18.55 19.19 -7.35
N ILE A 246 -17.36 18.64 -7.55
CA ILE A 246 -16.11 19.38 -7.74
C ILE A 246 -15.57 19.05 -9.12
N TRP A 247 -15.42 20.05 -9.97
CA TRP A 247 -14.75 19.94 -11.26
C TRP A 247 -13.27 20.26 -11.06
N TYR A 248 -12.39 19.38 -11.51
CA TYR A 248 -10.96 19.54 -11.29
C TYR A 248 -10.13 18.87 -12.38
N LYS A 249 -8.85 19.23 -12.41
CA LYS A 249 -7.83 18.51 -13.17
C LYS A 249 -6.56 18.35 -12.36
N THR A 250 -5.84 17.26 -12.57
CA THR A 250 -4.47 17.11 -12.06
C THR A 250 -3.54 18.11 -12.73
N LYS A 251 -2.45 18.47 -12.05
CA LYS A 251 -1.35 19.22 -12.64
C LYS A 251 -0.25 18.25 -13.11
N PRO A 252 0.41 18.50 -14.25
CA PRO A 252 1.55 17.68 -14.69
C PRO A 252 2.69 17.62 -13.65
N GLU A 253 2.83 18.67 -12.84
CA GLU A 253 3.84 18.76 -11.78
C GLU A 253 3.42 18.06 -10.48
N GLY A 254 2.15 17.60 -10.40
CA GLY A 254 1.60 16.93 -9.22
C GLY A 254 2.18 15.53 -9.05
N GLN A 255 2.42 15.14 -7.81
CA GLN A 255 3.16 13.91 -7.48
C GLN A 255 2.27 12.67 -7.31
N SER A 256 0.95 12.82 -7.44
CA SER A 256 0.02 11.71 -7.24
C SER A 256 0.06 10.64 -8.30
N VAL A 257 0.44 11.00 -9.52
CA VAL A 257 0.40 10.11 -10.67
C VAL A 257 1.75 10.08 -11.35
N ALA A 258 2.23 8.88 -11.64
CA ALA A 258 3.46 8.67 -12.38
C ALA A 258 3.15 8.58 -13.88
N TRP A 259 3.28 9.68 -14.60
CA TRP A 259 3.26 9.68 -16.06
C TRP A 259 4.59 9.15 -16.59
N THR A 260 4.58 8.00 -17.26
CA THR A 260 5.82 7.34 -17.69
C THR A 260 5.59 6.45 -18.91
N THR A 261 6.58 5.64 -19.26
CA THR A 261 6.46 4.62 -20.30
C THR A 261 6.70 3.23 -19.74
N ASP A 262 5.98 2.25 -20.30
CA ASP A 262 6.21 0.84 -20.01
C ASP A 262 7.53 0.35 -20.61
N GLN A 263 7.85 -0.91 -20.37
CA GLN A 263 9.06 -1.58 -20.84
C GLN A 263 9.18 -1.67 -22.38
N ASN A 264 8.10 -1.36 -23.12
CA ASN A 264 8.10 -1.26 -24.58
C ASN A 264 8.16 0.21 -25.07
N GLY A 265 8.36 1.18 -24.17
CA GLY A 265 8.34 2.61 -24.47
C GLY A 265 6.94 3.16 -24.76
N ARG A 266 5.88 2.45 -24.37
CA ARG A 266 4.50 2.91 -24.59
C ARG A 266 4.02 3.72 -23.39
N PRO A 267 3.27 4.81 -23.61
CA PRO A 267 2.82 5.66 -22.52
C PRO A 267 1.92 4.89 -21.54
N CYS A 268 2.10 5.16 -20.26
CA CYS A 268 1.25 4.68 -19.19
C CYS A 268 1.24 5.67 -18.02
N VAL A 269 0.21 5.59 -17.19
CA VAL A 269 0.07 6.39 -15.97
C VAL A 269 -0.47 5.50 -14.87
N TYR A 270 0.06 5.65 -13.67
CA TYR A 270 -0.44 4.91 -12.51
C TYR A 270 -0.27 5.69 -11.21
N THR A 271 -1.06 5.30 -10.21
CA THR A 271 -0.93 5.71 -8.82
C THR A 271 -1.31 4.56 -7.91
N MET A 272 -0.55 4.44 -6.82
CA MET A 272 -0.71 3.43 -5.79
C MET A 272 -1.61 3.93 -4.65
N GLY A 273 -1.87 5.25 -4.58
CA GLY A 273 -2.65 5.92 -3.54
C GLY A 273 -2.03 5.95 -2.13
N SER A 274 -1.29 4.90 -1.76
CA SER A 274 -0.78 4.61 -0.42
C SER A 274 0.61 5.21 -0.13
N PRO A 275 0.93 5.57 1.13
CA PRO A 275 -0.02 5.70 2.24
C PRO A 275 -0.83 7.01 2.13
N ILE A 276 -0.27 8.07 1.55
CA ILE A 276 -0.88 9.40 1.48
C ILE A 276 -0.47 10.05 0.16
N ASN A 277 -1.26 9.81 -0.88
CA ASN A 277 -0.97 10.35 -2.21
C ASN A 277 -2.20 10.84 -2.96
N ASN A 278 -3.43 10.53 -2.53
CA ASN A 278 -4.62 10.78 -3.34
C ASN A 278 -5.13 12.22 -3.27
N ARG A 279 -4.70 13.03 -2.30
CA ARG A 279 -5.00 14.47 -2.23
C ARG A 279 -4.59 15.27 -3.47
N ALA A 280 -3.61 14.81 -4.25
CA ALA A 280 -3.21 15.42 -5.53
C ALA A 280 -3.73 14.66 -6.76
N LEU A 281 -4.58 13.65 -6.55
CA LEU A 281 -5.39 13.00 -7.59
C LEU A 281 -6.84 13.47 -7.55
N PHE A 282 -7.43 13.64 -6.35
CA PHE A 282 -8.78 14.18 -6.17
C PHE A 282 -8.95 14.79 -4.76
N PRO A 283 -9.80 15.82 -4.59
CA PRO A 283 -10.08 16.37 -3.26
C PRO A 283 -10.77 15.32 -2.36
N CYS A 284 -10.19 15.02 -1.20
CA CYS A 284 -10.66 13.91 -0.36
C CYS A 284 -10.46 14.15 1.15
N GLN A 285 -10.75 13.13 1.97
CA GLN A 285 -10.45 13.11 3.39
C GLN A 285 -9.45 11.97 3.62
N GLU A 286 -8.19 12.29 3.88
CA GLU A 286 -7.12 11.29 4.00
C GLU A 286 -6.84 10.75 5.41
N PRO A 287 -7.30 11.35 6.54
CA PRO A 287 -7.22 10.67 7.82
C PRO A 287 -7.85 9.26 7.72
N PRO A 288 -7.20 8.19 8.23
CA PRO A 288 -7.67 6.82 8.02
C PRO A 288 -9.12 6.61 8.45
N VAL A 289 -9.50 7.29 9.53
CA VAL A 289 -10.86 7.27 10.10
C VAL A 289 -11.96 7.75 9.14
N ALA A 290 -11.61 8.45 8.06
CA ALA A 290 -12.53 8.89 7.02
C ALA A 290 -12.77 7.80 5.96
N MET A 291 -13.19 6.62 6.42
CA MET A 291 -13.52 5.51 5.53
C MET A 291 -14.76 5.80 4.70
N SER A 292 -14.71 5.40 3.43
CA SER A 292 -15.73 5.71 2.44
C SER A 292 -15.83 4.61 1.38
N THR A 293 -17.00 4.52 0.75
CA THR A 293 -17.17 3.74 -0.49
C THR A 293 -16.88 4.63 -1.70
N TRP A 294 -16.67 4.02 -2.86
CA TRP A 294 -16.50 4.80 -4.09
C TRP A 294 -16.98 4.07 -5.33
N GLN A 295 -17.31 4.83 -6.36
CA GLN A 295 -17.43 4.33 -7.73
C GLN A 295 -16.75 5.28 -8.70
N ALA A 296 -16.16 4.74 -9.75
CA ALA A 296 -15.37 5.49 -10.70
C ALA A 296 -15.71 5.08 -12.12
N THR A 297 -15.90 6.07 -12.99
CA THR A 297 -15.98 5.89 -14.44
C THR A 297 -14.77 6.54 -15.05
N VAL A 298 -13.96 5.75 -15.75
CA VAL A 298 -12.71 6.21 -16.36
C VAL A 298 -12.80 6.02 -17.87
N ARG A 299 -12.52 7.09 -18.61
CA ARG A 299 -12.46 7.10 -20.07
C ARG A 299 -11.02 7.24 -20.54
N ALA A 300 -10.63 6.37 -21.45
CA ALA A 300 -9.32 6.37 -22.09
C ALA A 300 -9.43 5.92 -23.54
N ALA A 301 -8.39 6.15 -24.33
CA ALA A 301 -8.33 5.64 -25.70
C ALA A 301 -8.42 4.11 -25.72
N ALA A 302 -9.06 3.55 -26.74
CA ALA A 302 -9.36 2.12 -26.85
C ALA A 302 -8.12 1.20 -26.93
N SER A 303 -6.94 1.78 -27.15
CA SER A 303 -5.64 1.09 -27.11
C SER A 303 -5.10 0.84 -25.70
N PHE A 304 -5.73 1.42 -24.67
CA PHE A 304 -5.35 1.26 -23.27
C PHE A 304 -6.28 0.31 -22.54
N VAL A 305 -5.79 -0.23 -21.41
CA VAL A 305 -6.58 -0.90 -20.39
C VAL A 305 -6.56 -0.05 -19.13
N VAL A 306 -7.69 0.01 -18.41
CA VAL A 306 -7.81 0.64 -17.10
C VAL A 306 -7.95 -0.43 -16.02
N LEU A 307 -7.04 -0.40 -15.04
CA LEU A 307 -7.05 -1.23 -13.84
C LEU A 307 -7.20 -0.33 -12.62
N MET A 308 -8.02 -0.74 -11.66
CA MET A 308 -8.26 0.02 -10.43
C MET A 308 -8.37 -0.92 -9.23
N SER A 309 -8.36 -0.37 -8.01
CA SER A 309 -8.59 -1.12 -6.77
C SER A 309 -10.06 -1.50 -6.50
N GLY A 310 -10.92 -1.45 -7.53
CA GLY A 310 -12.34 -1.77 -7.45
C GLY A 310 -12.63 -3.27 -7.36
N GLU A 311 -13.78 -3.60 -6.75
CA GLU A 311 -14.21 -4.98 -6.49
C GLU A 311 -14.51 -5.76 -7.76
N ASN A 312 -15.15 -5.11 -8.73
CA ASN A 312 -15.54 -5.75 -9.98
C ASN A 312 -14.38 -5.81 -10.97
N SER A 313 -14.43 -6.80 -11.86
CA SER A 313 -13.63 -6.80 -13.09
C SER A 313 -14.38 -5.99 -14.16
N ALA A 314 -14.01 -4.72 -14.35
CA ALA A 314 -14.68 -3.84 -15.29
C ALA A 314 -14.62 -4.39 -16.73
N LYS A 315 -15.78 -4.49 -17.38
CA LYS A 315 -15.88 -4.75 -18.82
C LYS A 315 -15.93 -3.41 -19.56
N PRO A 316 -14.99 -3.10 -20.46
CA PRO A 316 -14.99 -1.84 -21.18
C PRO A 316 -16.23 -1.70 -22.07
N THR A 317 -16.82 -0.51 -22.08
CA THR A 317 -17.93 -0.14 -22.98
C THR A 317 -17.49 0.93 -23.98
N PRO A 318 -17.83 0.82 -25.27
CA PRO A 318 -17.52 1.86 -26.26
C PRO A 318 -18.34 3.13 -26.01
N LEU A 319 -17.71 4.31 -26.09
CA LEU A 319 -18.37 5.59 -25.81
C LEU A 319 -18.49 6.47 -27.07
N ARG A 320 -17.34 6.79 -27.69
CA ARG A 320 -17.16 7.55 -28.93
C ARG A 320 -16.09 6.84 -29.77
N GLU A 321 -15.98 7.15 -31.07
CA GLU A 321 -14.94 6.53 -31.91
C GLU A 321 -13.56 6.66 -31.26
N GLY A 322 -12.91 5.51 -31.03
CA GLY A 322 -11.57 5.42 -30.44
C GLY A 322 -11.48 5.51 -28.91
N TYR A 323 -12.58 5.64 -28.17
CA TYR A 323 -12.57 5.68 -26.70
C TYR A 323 -13.44 4.60 -26.07
N MET A 324 -12.96 4.09 -24.94
CA MET A 324 -13.64 3.11 -24.11
C MET A 324 -13.85 3.68 -22.71
N SER A 325 -14.83 3.14 -22.00
CA SER A 325 -15.19 3.52 -20.63
C SER A 325 -15.16 2.31 -19.73
N TRP A 326 -14.51 2.42 -18.56
CA TRP A 326 -14.44 1.40 -17.52
C TRP A 326 -15.14 1.91 -16.28
N HIS A 327 -15.98 1.07 -15.69
CA HIS A 327 -16.69 1.38 -14.45
C HIS A 327 -16.25 0.44 -13.33
N TYR A 328 -15.77 1.01 -12.23
CA TYR A 328 -15.34 0.30 -11.03
C TYR A 328 -16.12 0.80 -9.81
N TYR A 329 -16.30 -0.06 -8.80
CA TYR A 329 -16.88 0.31 -7.52
C TYR A 329 -16.24 -0.43 -6.36
N VAL A 330 -16.41 0.11 -5.16
CA VAL A 330 -16.08 -0.49 -3.87
C VAL A 330 -17.25 -0.27 -2.92
N THR A 331 -17.75 -1.37 -2.36
CA THR A 331 -18.84 -1.44 -1.37
C THR A 331 -18.32 -1.52 0.06
N MET A 332 -17.11 -2.05 0.27
CA MET A 332 -16.44 -2.04 1.57
C MET A 332 -15.86 -0.66 1.85
N PRO A 333 -16.31 0.08 2.89
CA PRO A 333 -15.75 1.40 3.15
C PRO A 333 -14.27 1.31 3.53
N MET A 334 -13.43 2.13 2.89
CA MET A 334 -11.98 2.14 3.08
C MET A 334 -11.43 3.57 3.11
N PRO A 335 -10.23 3.79 3.68
CA PRO A 335 -9.53 5.06 3.59
C PRO A 335 -9.29 5.47 2.13
N ALA A 336 -9.29 6.78 1.83
CA ALA A 336 -9.07 7.29 0.48
C ALA A 336 -7.73 6.85 -0.13
N SER A 337 -6.72 6.57 0.69
CA SER A 337 -5.40 6.06 0.28
C SER A 337 -5.42 4.69 -0.39
N THR A 338 -6.50 3.92 -0.26
CA THR A 338 -6.63 2.61 -0.94
C THR A 338 -7.13 2.74 -2.38
N PHE A 339 -7.49 3.95 -2.83
CA PHE A 339 -7.84 4.20 -4.22
C PHE A 339 -6.58 4.15 -5.08
N ALA A 340 -6.56 3.25 -6.05
CA ALA A 340 -5.46 3.10 -7.00
C ALA A 340 -6.02 3.00 -8.42
N ILE A 341 -5.27 3.55 -9.39
CA ILE A 341 -5.61 3.52 -10.81
C ILE A 341 -4.34 3.34 -11.64
N ALA A 342 -4.43 2.52 -12.69
CA ALA A 342 -3.41 2.37 -13.71
C ALA A 342 -4.04 2.32 -15.10
N VAL A 343 -3.47 3.09 -16.04
CA VAL A 343 -3.91 3.17 -17.43
C VAL A 343 -2.69 3.01 -18.34
N GLY A 344 -2.74 2.05 -19.25
CA GLY A 344 -1.58 1.71 -20.08
C GLY A 344 -1.85 0.59 -21.07
N CYS A 345 -0.88 0.33 -21.95
CA CYS A 345 -1.01 -0.64 -23.04
C CYS A 345 -0.64 -2.08 -22.61
N TRP A 346 -1.10 -2.54 -21.45
CA TRP A 346 -0.77 -3.88 -20.96
C TRP A 346 -1.63 -4.98 -21.59
N THR A 347 -1.06 -6.18 -21.68
CA THR A 347 -1.75 -7.38 -22.13
C THR A 347 -2.05 -8.27 -20.93
N GLU A 348 -3.24 -8.86 -20.90
CA GLU A 348 -3.57 -9.91 -19.92
C GLU A 348 -2.75 -11.17 -20.23
N MET A 349 -1.85 -11.53 -19.31
CA MET A 349 -1.00 -12.71 -19.42
C MET A 349 -1.77 -13.95 -18.98
N LYS A 350 -1.88 -14.93 -19.88
CA LYS A 350 -2.53 -16.21 -19.60
C LYS A 350 -1.51 -17.33 -19.61
N PRO A 351 -1.59 -18.32 -18.69
CA PRO A 351 -0.72 -19.50 -18.75
C PRO A 351 -0.77 -20.11 -20.15
N LYS A 352 0.38 -20.42 -20.74
CA LYS A 352 0.42 -21.17 -21.99
C LYS A 352 -0.26 -22.52 -21.76
N ALA A 353 -1.32 -22.79 -22.53
CA ALA A 353 -1.99 -24.08 -22.47
C ALA A 353 -0.95 -25.17 -22.73
N SER A 354 -0.67 -26.00 -21.73
CA SER A 354 -0.04 -27.29 -21.96
C SER A 354 -0.94 -28.10 -22.92
N PRO A 355 -0.38 -28.89 -23.86
CA PRO A 355 -1.20 -29.87 -24.58
C PRO A 355 -1.92 -30.74 -23.56
N PRO A 356 -3.09 -31.31 -23.88
CA PRO A 356 -3.81 -32.19 -22.96
C PRO A 356 -2.96 -33.44 -22.76
N ASP A 357 -2.09 -33.42 -21.76
CA ASP A 357 -1.46 -34.61 -21.24
C ASP A 357 -2.54 -35.31 -20.42
N ASP A 358 -3.08 -36.38 -21.00
CA ASP A 358 -3.85 -37.41 -20.32
C ASP A 358 -3.02 -37.86 -19.13
N LEU A 359 -3.24 -37.24 -17.96
CA LEU A 359 -2.95 -37.71 -16.60
C LEU A 359 -3.30 -36.59 -15.60
N MET A 360 -4.48 -35.97 -15.73
CA MET A 360 -5.14 -35.34 -14.59
C MET A 360 -5.67 -36.46 -13.70
N THR A 361 -4.75 -37.08 -12.98
CA THR A 361 -5.09 -37.83 -11.77
C THR A 361 -5.66 -36.79 -10.83
N GLU A 362 -6.98 -36.79 -10.63
CA GLU A 362 -7.65 -36.07 -9.55
C GLU A 362 -7.03 -36.53 -8.22
N HIS A 363 -5.89 -35.96 -7.86
CA HIS A 363 -5.42 -35.90 -6.49
C HIS A 363 -6.10 -34.72 -5.80
N SER A 364 -7.43 -34.68 -5.90
CA SER A 364 -8.26 -34.13 -4.83
C SER A 364 -8.15 -35.12 -3.68
N LEU A 365 -6.98 -35.15 -3.02
CA LEU A 365 -6.93 -35.64 -1.65
C LEU A 365 -7.94 -34.76 -0.93
N PRO A 366 -9.03 -35.32 -0.38
CA PRO A 366 -9.84 -34.54 0.51
C PRO A 366 -8.92 -34.25 1.69
N LEU A 367 -8.36 -33.03 1.71
CA LEU A 367 -7.98 -32.41 2.96
C LEU A 367 -9.22 -32.60 3.82
N SER A 368 -9.13 -33.54 4.77
CA SER A 368 -10.14 -33.71 5.81
C SER A 368 -10.49 -32.31 6.24
N PRO A 369 -11.77 -31.87 6.18
CA PRO A 369 -12.12 -30.52 6.56
C PRO A 369 -11.53 -30.36 7.94
N SER A 370 -10.42 -29.61 8.03
CA SER A 370 -9.81 -29.36 9.31
C SER A 370 -10.96 -28.77 10.10
N GLU A 371 -11.13 -29.19 11.35
CA GLU A 371 -12.10 -28.59 12.28
C GLU A 371 -11.87 -27.07 12.49
N ALA A 372 -11.05 -26.43 11.64
CA ALA A 372 -10.70 -25.02 11.55
C ALA A 372 -11.82 -24.11 11.02
N ASP A 373 -12.90 -24.64 10.43
CA ASP A 373 -14.15 -23.87 10.31
C ASP A 373 -14.91 -23.95 11.64
N LEU A 374 -14.23 -23.55 12.72
CA LEU A 374 -14.90 -22.91 13.84
C LEU A 374 -15.63 -21.72 13.22
N ARG A 375 -16.90 -21.93 12.87
CA ARG A 375 -17.84 -20.85 12.61
C ARG A 375 -17.85 -20.04 13.90
N TYR A 376 -16.96 -19.06 13.99
CA TYR A 376 -17.04 -18.02 14.97
C TYR A 376 -18.46 -17.51 14.88
N ASP A 377 -19.15 -17.49 16.02
CA ASP A 377 -20.52 -16.99 16.15
C ASP A 377 -20.66 -15.76 15.26
N ASN A 378 -21.61 -15.76 14.30
CA ASN A 378 -21.70 -14.96 13.05
C ASN A 378 -21.58 -13.41 13.19
N THR A 379 -20.66 -12.92 13.99
CA THR A 379 -20.61 -11.59 14.57
C THR A 379 -19.31 -10.93 14.16
N CYS A 380 -19.25 -10.56 12.89
CA CYS A 380 -18.27 -9.59 12.43
C CYS A 380 -18.67 -8.19 12.95
N ASN A 381 -17.70 -7.38 13.37
CA ASN A 381 -17.94 -6.07 13.98
C ASN A 381 -17.69 -4.89 13.03
N HIS A 382 -17.58 -5.15 11.73
CA HIS A 382 -17.34 -4.10 10.75
C HIS A 382 -18.58 -3.27 10.44
N MET A 383 -18.35 -2.10 9.81
CA MET A 383 -19.42 -1.29 9.26
C MET A 383 -20.21 -2.06 8.18
N GLU A 384 -21.45 -1.68 7.92
CA GLU A 384 -22.29 -2.37 6.95
C GLU A 384 -21.69 -2.39 5.53
N TYR A 385 -21.41 -3.60 5.03
CA TYR A 385 -21.11 -3.90 3.62
C TYR A 385 -21.34 -5.41 3.35
N PRO A 386 -21.41 -5.85 2.08
CA PRO A 386 -21.51 -7.27 1.71
C PRO A 386 -20.30 -8.08 2.19
N CYS A 387 -20.38 -8.63 3.40
CA CYS A 387 -19.28 -9.30 4.07
C CYS A 387 -18.89 -10.61 3.38
N ARG A 388 -17.65 -10.69 2.88
CA ARG A 388 -17.11 -11.93 2.30
C ARG A 388 -16.87 -13.02 3.34
N PHE A 389 -16.51 -12.69 4.57
CA PHE A 389 -16.25 -13.66 5.64
C PHE A 389 -17.52 -14.40 6.10
N GLN A 390 -18.71 -13.83 5.84
CA GLN A 390 -20.00 -14.48 6.08
C GLN A 390 -20.47 -15.34 4.90
N SER A 391 -19.80 -15.27 3.75
CA SER A 391 -20.17 -16.02 2.56
C SER A 391 -19.53 -17.41 2.57
N ALA A 392 -20.37 -18.45 2.63
CA ALA A 392 -19.90 -19.84 2.54
C ALA A 392 -19.12 -20.13 1.25
N SER A 393 -19.50 -19.49 0.14
CA SER A 393 -18.77 -19.67 -1.14
C SER A 393 -17.39 -19.02 -1.12
N ALA A 394 -17.22 -17.88 -0.44
CA ALA A 394 -15.92 -17.25 -0.27
C ALA A 394 -15.05 -18.00 0.75
N ALA A 395 -15.66 -18.58 1.78
CA ALA A 395 -14.96 -19.42 2.75
C ALA A 395 -14.36 -20.68 2.11
N SER A 396 -15.01 -21.25 1.09
CA SER A 396 -14.48 -22.40 0.33
C SER A 396 -13.52 -22.03 -0.80
N GLN A 397 -13.22 -20.74 -1.03
CA GLN A 397 -12.32 -20.29 -2.10
C GLN A 397 -10.88 -20.23 -1.59
N ASP A 398 -10.12 -21.30 -1.86
CA ASP A 398 -8.68 -21.35 -1.62
C ASP A 398 -7.90 -20.45 -2.59
N ILE A 399 -8.35 -20.38 -3.84
CA ILE A 399 -7.79 -19.55 -4.90
C ILE A 399 -8.89 -18.64 -5.43
N ILE A 400 -8.78 -17.35 -5.11
CA ILE A 400 -9.65 -16.33 -5.70
C ILE A 400 -9.33 -16.11 -7.19
N PRO A 401 -10.28 -15.65 -8.01
CA PRO A 401 -10.01 -15.24 -9.38
C PRO A 401 -8.85 -14.25 -9.47
N TYR A 402 -7.93 -14.48 -10.41
CA TYR A 402 -6.78 -13.59 -10.61
C TYR A 402 -6.50 -13.31 -12.08
N ARG A 403 -5.85 -12.17 -12.35
CA ARG A 403 -5.37 -11.77 -13.68
C ARG A 403 -3.99 -11.12 -13.56
N VAL A 404 -3.15 -11.32 -14.56
CA VAL A 404 -1.84 -10.66 -14.63
C VAL A 404 -1.81 -9.75 -15.83
N PHE A 405 -1.40 -8.50 -15.67
CA PHE A 405 -1.24 -7.53 -16.73
C PHE A 405 0.23 -7.12 -16.82
N ALA A 406 0.80 -7.21 -18.01
CA ALA A 406 2.18 -6.81 -18.24
C ALA A 406 2.40 -6.36 -19.70
N PRO A 407 3.50 -5.65 -20.00
CA PRO A 407 3.88 -5.39 -21.38
C PRO A 407 4.28 -6.68 -22.10
N VAL A 408 4.06 -6.72 -23.41
CA VAL A 408 4.30 -7.93 -24.24
C VAL A 408 5.74 -8.45 -24.14
N CYS A 409 6.73 -7.57 -23.97
CA CYS A 409 8.13 -7.98 -23.85
C CYS A 409 8.42 -8.81 -22.59
N LEU A 410 7.56 -8.74 -21.57
CA LEU A 410 7.67 -9.49 -20.33
C LEU A 410 6.85 -10.78 -20.33
N GLU A 411 6.20 -11.15 -21.45
CA GLU A 411 5.40 -12.38 -21.52
C GLU A 411 6.21 -13.62 -21.11
N GLY A 412 7.43 -13.79 -21.64
CA GLY A 412 8.30 -14.90 -21.28
C GLY A 412 8.63 -14.94 -19.78
N ALA A 413 9.02 -13.80 -19.21
CA ALA A 413 9.34 -13.68 -17.80
C ALA A 413 8.13 -13.97 -16.90
N CYS A 414 6.93 -13.51 -17.26
CA CYS A 414 5.71 -13.81 -16.52
C CYS A 414 5.35 -15.31 -16.54
N GLN A 415 5.55 -15.99 -17.68
CA GLN A 415 5.33 -17.45 -17.78
C GLN A 415 6.30 -18.23 -16.91
N GLU A 416 7.58 -17.83 -16.91
CA GLU A 416 8.64 -18.53 -16.20
C GLU A 416 8.63 -18.26 -14.70
N ALA A 417 8.31 -17.02 -14.28
CA ALA A 417 8.48 -16.60 -12.90
C ALA A 417 7.19 -16.50 -12.09
N LEU A 418 6.08 -16.03 -12.68
CA LEU A 418 4.94 -15.51 -11.91
C LEU A 418 3.67 -16.35 -12.03
N LEU A 419 3.25 -16.70 -13.25
CA LEU A 419 1.90 -17.22 -13.51
C LEU A 419 1.58 -18.50 -12.74
N TRP A 420 2.56 -19.39 -12.55
CA TRP A 420 2.39 -20.64 -11.83
C TRP A 420 2.51 -20.49 -10.31
N LEU A 421 3.08 -19.38 -9.80
CA LEU A 421 3.21 -19.12 -8.37
C LEU A 421 1.91 -18.63 -7.74
N ILE A 422 1.09 -17.89 -8.47
CA ILE A 422 -0.10 -17.21 -7.94
C ILE A 422 -1.07 -18.19 -7.26
N PRO A 423 -1.46 -19.32 -7.88
CA PRO A 423 -2.34 -20.29 -7.22
C PRO A 423 -1.77 -20.83 -5.91
N SER A 424 -0.47 -21.18 -5.91
CA SER A 424 0.19 -21.71 -4.71
C SER A 424 0.26 -20.69 -3.58
N CYS A 425 0.58 -19.43 -3.89
CA CYS A 425 0.67 -18.37 -2.89
C CYS A 425 -0.71 -18.00 -2.31
N LEU A 426 -1.76 -17.96 -3.15
CA LEU A 426 -3.13 -17.72 -2.70
C LEU A 426 -3.65 -18.87 -1.83
N SER A 427 -3.43 -20.11 -2.26
CA SER A 427 -3.81 -21.30 -1.49
C SER A 427 -3.08 -21.35 -0.13
N ALA A 428 -1.79 -21.00 -0.10
CA ALA A 428 -1.02 -20.87 1.13
C ALA A 428 -1.57 -19.80 2.08
N ALA A 429 -1.89 -18.61 1.57
CA ALA A 429 -2.48 -17.54 2.37
C ALA A 429 -3.85 -17.96 2.94
N HIS A 430 -4.67 -18.64 2.15
CA HIS A 430 -5.94 -19.22 2.59
C HIS A 430 -5.74 -20.30 3.66
N SER A 431 -4.77 -21.20 3.46
CA SER A 431 -4.38 -22.25 4.41
C SER A 431 -3.95 -21.67 5.76
N VAL A 432 -3.46 -20.42 5.83
CA VAL A 432 -2.96 -19.80 7.07
C VAL A 432 -3.99 -18.87 7.73
N LEU A 433 -4.66 -18.00 6.96
CA LEU A 433 -5.56 -16.97 7.49
C LEU A 433 -7.06 -17.19 7.18
N GLY A 434 -7.39 -18.10 6.26
CA GLY A 434 -8.77 -18.39 5.85
C GLY A 434 -9.26 -17.52 4.69
N THR A 435 -10.51 -17.07 4.73
CA THR A 435 -11.15 -16.34 3.63
C THR A 435 -10.34 -15.13 3.17
N HIS A 436 -10.09 -15.05 1.86
CA HIS A 436 -9.46 -13.88 1.27
C HIS A 436 -10.42 -12.67 1.33
N PRO A 437 -9.99 -11.50 1.88
CA PRO A 437 -10.85 -10.34 2.09
C PRO A 437 -11.42 -9.74 0.81
N PHE A 438 -10.75 -9.95 -0.32
CA PHE A 438 -11.11 -9.42 -1.64
C PHE A 438 -11.58 -10.51 -2.61
N SER A 439 -12.44 -10.12 -3.56
CA SER A 439 -13.13 -11.05 -4.47
C SER A 439 -12.32 -11.51 -5.66
N ARG A 440 -11.28 -10.75 -6.02
CA ARG A 440 -10.34 -11.02 -7.10
C ARG A 440 -9.01 -10.35 -6.81
N LEU A 441 -7.99 -10.75 -7.56
CA LEU A 441 -6.66 -10.13 -7.53
C LEU A 441 -6.14 -9.88 -8.94
N ASP A 442 -5.94 -8.63 -9.33
CA ASP A 442 -5.10 -8.32 -10.47
C ASP A 442 -3.65 -8.09 -10.00
N ILE A 443 -2.69 -8.50 -10.82
CA ILE A 443 -1.29 -8.18 -10.63
C ILE A 443 -0.84 -7.39 -11.86
N LEU A 444 -0.35 -6.17 -11.66
CA LEU A 444 0.21 -5.33 -12.70
C LEU A 444 1.73 -5.31 -12.58
N ILE A 445 2.43 -5.73 -13.63
CA ILE A 445 3.87 -5.48 -13.74
C ILE A 445 4.08 -4.03 -14.14
N VAL A 446 4.57 -3.25 -13.18
CA VAL A 446 4.76 -1.81 -13.32
C VAL A 446 6.04 -1.48 -14.08
N PRO A 447 6.15 -0.26 -14.63
CA PRO A 447 7.37 0.21 -15.30
C PRO A 447 8.63 0.14 -14.42
N THR A 448 9.80 0.21 -15.07
CA THR A 448 11.12 0.10 -14.42
C THR A 448 11.40 1.16 -13.36
N ASN A 449 10.74 2.31 -13.45
CA ASN A 449 10.91 3.44 -12.54
C ASN A 449 10.18 3.29 -11.20
N PHE A 450 9.47 2.18 -11.00
CA PHE A 450 8.76 1.93 -9.76
C PHE A 450 9.76 1.80 -8.58
N PRO A 451 9.59 2.57 -7.49
CA PRO A 451 10.62 2.73 -6.47
C PRO A 451 10.70 1.58 -5.46
N SER A 452 9.72 0.66 -5.45
CA SER A 452 9.69 -0.50 -4.55
C SER A 452 9.65 -1.83 -5.31
N LEU A 453 9.73 -2.96 -4.60
CA LEU A 453 9.55 -4.28 -5.23
C LEU A 453 8.09 -4.64 -5.47
N GLY A 454 7.19 -4.09 -4.66
CA GLY A 454 5.76 -4.30 -4.75
C GLY A 454 4.97 -3.28 -3.92
N MET A 455 3.68 -3.21 -4.19
CA MET A 455 2.70 -2.50 -3.36
C MET A 455 1.32 -3.11 -3.56
N ALA A 456 0.66 -3.44 -2.45
CA ALA A 456 -0.69 -3.91 -2.45
C ALA A 456 -1.72 -2.77 -2.36
N SER A 457 -2.81 -2.94 -3.08
CA SER A 457 -4.05 -2.16 -2.95
C SER A 457 -5.22 -3.14 -3.00
N PRO A 458 -6.43 -2.75 -2.60
CA PRO A 458 -7.58 -3.65 -2.67
C PRO A 458 -7.74 -4.19 -4.08
N HIS A 459 -7.85 -5.51 -4.21
CA HIS A 459 -7.99 -6.20 -5.48
C HIS A 459 -6.84 -6.04 -6.52
N ILE A 460 -5.81 -5.23 -6.29
CA ILE A 460 -4.69 -5.05 -7.24
C ILE A 460 -3.33 -4.99 -6.54
N ILE A 461 -2.35 -5.73 -7.03
CA ILE A 461 -0.94 -5.65 -6.63
C ILE A 461 -0.13 -5.02 -7.77
N PHE A 462 0.64 -4.01 -7.44
CA PHE A 462 1.69 -3.46 -8.30
C PHE A 462 2.98 -4.22 -8.00
N LEU A 463 3.61 -4.82 -9.01
CA LEU A 463 4.80 -5.66 -8.82
C LEU A 463 5.92 -5.22 -9.76
N SER A 464 7.10 -4.98 -9.20
CA SER A 464 8.27 -4.58 -9.99
C SER A 464 8.76 -5.73 -10.87
N GLN A 465 9.22 -5.40 -12.08
CA GLN A 465 9.86 -6.36 -12.97
C GLN A 465 11.13 -7.00 -12.37
N SER A 466 11.78 -6.34 -11.39
CA SER A 466 12.96 -6.88 -10.71
C SER A 466 12.70 -8.22 -10.04
N THR A 467 11.44 -8.47 -9.68
CA THR A 467 10.99 -9.74 -9.09
C THR A 467 10.94 -10.89 -10.10
N LEU A 468 10.91 -10.62 -11.41
CA LEU A 468 10.74 -11.62 -12.46
C LEU A 468 12.06 -12.27 -12.92
N THR A 469 13.18 -11.95 -12.27
CA THR A 469 14.51 -12.47 -12.62
C THR A 469 14.91 -13.64 -11.73
N GLY A 470 15.70 -14.57 -12.27
CA GLY A 470 16.29 -15.67 -11.52
C GLY A 470 15.38 -16.88 -11.34
N THR A 471 15.30 -17.39 -10.12
CA THR A 471 14.69 -18.70 -9.77
C THR A 471 13.26 -18.58 -9.22
N SER A 472 12.62 -17.44 -9.45
CA SER A 472 11.28 -17.11 -8.93
C SER A 472 11.18 -17.03 -7.40
N HIS A 473 12.30 -17.15 -6.67
CA HIS A 473 12.31 -17.10 -5.21
C HIS A 473 11.96 -15.71 -4.71
N LEU A 474 12.60 -14.66 -5.25
CA LEU A 474 12.23 -13.26 -4.97
C LEU A 474 10.79 -12.94 -5.43
N CYS A 475 10.36 -13.49 -6.57
CA CYS A 475 8.97 -13.34 -7.03
C CYS A 475 7.99 -13.90 -6.01
N GLY A 476 8.25 -15.12 -5.53
CA GLY A 476 7.42 -15.83 -4.58
C GLY A 476 7.35 -15.15 -3.21
N THR A 477 8.50 -14.78 -2.64
CA THR A 477 8.53 -14.08 -1.34
C THR A 477 7.81 -12.74 -1.43
N ARG A 478 8.04 -11.99 -2.51
CA ARG A 478 7.38 -10.69 -2.68
C ARG A 478 5.90 -10.81 -2.93
N LEU A 479 5.47 -11.74 -3.78
CA LEU A 479 4.05 -11.99 -3.99
C LEU A 479 3.34 -12.39 -2.68
N CYS A 480 3.96 -13.23 -1.85
CA CYS A 480 3.42 -13.59 -0.54
C CYS A 480 3.27 -12.38 0.40
N HIS A 481 4.24 -11.46 0.40
CA HIS A 481 4.16 -10.21 1.16
C HIS A 481 2.98 -9.35 0.71
N GLU A 482 2.87 -9.11 -0.60
CA GLU A 482 1.79 -8.28 -1.14
C GLU A 482 0.41 -8.94 -0.94
N ILE A 483 0.31 -10.27 -0.96
CA ILE A 483 -0.91 -11.00 -0.62
C ILE A 483 -1.25 -10.85 0.87
N ALA A 484 -0.26 -10.84 1.77
CA ALA A 484 -0.50 -10.68 3.20
C ALA A 484 -1.15 -9.32 3.53
N HIS A 485 -0.83 -8.28 2.75
CA HIS A 485 -1.47 -6.98 2.89
C HIS A 485 -2.98 -6.98 2.68
N SER A 486 -3.54 -7.97 1.96
CA SER A 486 -4.98 -8.14 1.82
C SER A 486 -5.67 -8.16 3.18
N TRP A 487 -5.05 -8.79 4.19
CA TRP A 487 -5.53 -8.79 5.57
C TRP A 487 -5.03 -7.59 6.37
N PHE A 488 -3.71 -7.37 6.40
CA PHE A 488 -3.08 -6.36 7.26
C PHE A 488 -2.60 -5.16 6.45
N GLY A 489 -3.19 -3.99 6.71
CA GLY A 489 -2.97 -2.76 5.97
C GLY A 489 -4.12 -2.40 5.03
N LEU A 490 -4.87 -3.39 4.55
CA LEU A 490 -6.05 -3.16 3.69
C LEU A 490 -7.37 -3.51 4.39
N ALA A 491 -7.66 -4.80 4.63
CA ALA A 491 -8.90 -5.17 5.32
C ALA A 491 -8.89 -4.77 6.79
N ILE A 492 -7.74 -4.83 7.45
CA ILE A 492 -7.50 -4.33 8.80
C ILE A 492 -6.50 -3.20 8.67
N GLY A 493 -6.99 -1.96 8.72
CA GLY A 493 -6.15 -0.78 8.56
C GLY A 493 -5.59 -0.27 9.89
N ALA A 494 -4.52 0.51 9.84
CA ALA A 494 -4.07 1.30 10.99
C ALA A 494 -4.98 2.53 11.16
N ARG A 495 -5.38 2.82 12.39
CA ARG A 495 -6.19 4.01 12.71
C ARG A 495 -5.37 5.31 12.66
N ASP A 496 -4.06 5.20 12.85
CA ASP A 496 -3.09 6.27 12.75
C ASP A 496 -2.02 5.88 11.73
N TRP A 497 -1.74 6.78 10.78
CA TRP A 497 -0.75 6.56 9.72
C TRP A 497 0.66 6.32 10.24
N THR A 498 0.98 6.68 11.49
CA THR A 498 2.28 6.42 12.12
C THR A 498 2.43 4.98 12.63
N GLU A 499 1.38 4.16 12.59
CA GLU A 499 1.44 2.73 12.96
C GLU A 499 1.68 1.80 11.76
N GLU A 500 2.56 2.20 10.84
CA GLU A 500 2.91 1.48 9.61
C GLU A 500 3.31 0.01 9.87
N TRP A 501 3.89 -0.26 11.04
CA TRP A 501 4.30 -1.61 11.46
C TRP A 501 3.14 -2.62 11.51
N LEU A 502 1.90 -2.15 11.74
CA LEU A 502 0.71 -3.01 11.72
C LEU A 502 0.41 -3.56 10.32
N SER A 503 0.91 -2.90 9.28
CA SER A 503 0.83 -3.38 7.90
C SER A 503 2.11 -4.13 7.56
N GLU A 504 3.24 -3.44 7.63
CA GLU A 504 4.51 -3.89 7.07
C GLU A 504 5.19 -4.96 7.93
N GLY A 505 5.08 -4.84 9.24
CA GLY A 505 5.55 -5.87 10.17
C GLY A 505 4.79 -7.18 9.97
N PHE A 506 3.47 -7.12 9.82
CA PHE A 506 2.63 -8.29 9.56
C PHE A 506 2.89 -8.89 8.19
N ALA A 507 2.96 -8.08 7.13
CA ALA A 507 3.26 -8.56 5.79
C ALA A 507 4.63 -9.25 5.73
N THR A 508 5.66 -8.65 6.34
CA THR A 508 7.00 -9.24 6.44
C THR A 508 7.02 -10.51 7.29
N HIS A 509 6.20 -10.60 8.34
CA HIS A 509 6.09 -11.81 9.15
C HIS A 509 5.41 -12.95 8.37
N LEU A 510 4.28 -12.64 7.73
CA LEU A 510 3.45 -13.59 7.01
C LEU A 510 4.08 -14.06 5.70
N GLU A 511 4.91 -13.25 5.03
CA GLU A 511 5.57 -13.65 3.78
C GLU A 511 6.40 -14.93 3.95
N ASP A 512 7.09 -15.08 5.08
CA ASP A 512 7.90 -16.26 5.39
C ASP A 512 7.05 -17.52 5.54
N ILE A 513 5.87 -17.35 6.16
CA ILE A 513 4.94 -18.42 6.47
C ILE A 513 4.22 -18.86 5.19
N PHE A 514 3.67 -17.90 4.44
CA PHE A 514 2.99 -18.15 3.18
C PHE A 514 3.93 -18.76 2.16
N TRP A 515 5.17 -18.25 2.07
CA TRP A 515 6.13 -18.78 1.12
C TRP A 515 6.56 -20.21 1.45
N ALA A 516 6.82 -20.52 2.73
CA ALA A 516 7.14 -21.88 3.14
C ALA A 516 6.00 -22.87 2.84
N GLU A 517 4.75 -22.46 3.07
CA GLU A 517 3.55 -23.24 2.75
C GLU A 517 3.36 -23.40 1.23
N ALA A 518 3.55 -22.33 0.45
CA ALA A 518 3.44 -22.35 -1.01
C ALA A 518 4.49 -23.25 -1.67
N GLN A 519 5.69 -23.34 -1.09
CA GLN A 519 6.74 -24.25 -1.51
C GLN A 519 6.50 -25.70 -1.07
N GLN A 520 5.53 -25.95 -0.17
CA GLN A 520 5.23 -27.26 0.40
C GLN A 520 6.45 -27.96 0.99
N LEU A 521 7.33 -27.19 1.65
CA LEU A 521 8.56 -27.73 2.23
C LEU A 521 8.26 -28.58 3.47
N PRO A 522 9.07 -29.63 3.73
CA PRO A 522 9.03 -30.32 5.01
C PRO A 522 9.24 -29.32 6.17
N PRO A 523 8.57 -29.49 7.33
CA PRO A 523 8.61 -28.51 8.43
C PRO A 523 10.03 -28.12 8.89
N HIS A 524 10.98 -29.06 8.85
CA HIS A 524 12.35 -28.80 9.24
C HIS A 524 13.10 -27.91 8.24
N GLU A 525 12.85 -28.06 6.93
CA GLU A 525 13.46 -27.23 5.88
C GLU A 525 12.85 -25.84 5.88
N ALA A 526 11.52 -25.75 6.05
CA ALA A 526 10.81 -24.48 6.22
C ALA A 526 11.39 -23.69 7.39
N LEU A 527 11.57 -24.33 8.55
CA LEU A 527 12.17 -23.69 9.71
C LEU A 527 13.61 -23.22 9.43
N GLU A 528 14.44 -24.04 8.80
CA GLU A 528 15.82 -23.66 8.44
C GLU A 528 15.87 -22.43 7.52
N GLN A 529 14.95 -22.31 6.56
CA GLN A 529 14.85 -21.13 5.70
C GLN A 529 14.40 -19.88 6.46
N GLN A 530 13.39 -20.02 7.33
CA GLN A 530 12.93 -18.92 8.18
C GLN A 530 14.04 -18.40 9.10
N GLU A 531 14.86 -19.29 9.68
CA GLU A 531 16.01 -18.86 10.50
C GLU A 531 17.07 -18.12 9.66
N LEU A 532 17.32 -18.58 8.42
CA LEU A 532 18.26 -17.91 7.53
C LEU A 532 17.77 -16.49 7.17
N ARG A 533 16.48 -16.32 6.88
CA ARG A 533 15.90 -15.00 6.59
C ARG A 533 15.88 -14.09 7.80
N ALA A 534 15.55 -14.63 8.98
CA ALA A 534 15.65 -13.88 10.24
C ALA A 534 17.08 -13.38 10.46
N CYS A 535 18.10 -14.17 10.12
CA CYS A 535 19.50 -13.75 10.15
C CYS A 535 19.80 -12.59 9.19
N LEU A 536 19.34 -12.66 7.93
CA LEU A 536 19.50 -11.58 6.96
C LEU A 536 18.79 -10.28 7.40
N ARG A 537 17.53 -10.39 7.86
CA ARG A 537 16.76 -9.25 8.39
C ARG A 537 17.38 -8.66 9.63
N TRP A 538 18.02 -9.48 10.47
CA TRP A 538 18.73 -9.02 11.66
C TRP A 538 19.92 -8.14 11.30
N HIS A 539 20.75 -8.55 10.33
CA HIS A 539 21.88 -7.73 9.88
C HIS A 539 21.41 -6.40 9.29
N ARG A 540 20.36 -6.43 8.45
CA ARG A 540 19.77 -5.21 7.87
C ARG A 540 19.27 -4.26 8.97
N LEU A 541 18.52 -4.77 9.95
CA LEU A 541 18.02 -3.98 11.07
C LEU A 541 19.16 -3.41 11.93
N GLN A 542 20.20 -4.21 12.21
CA GLN A 542 21.34 -3.73 12.98
C GLN A 542 22.08 -2.60 12.27
N ASP A 543 22.28 -2.71 10.96
CA ASP A 543 22.95 -1.69 10.17
C ASP A 543 22.12 -0.41 10.09
N GLU A 544 20.83 -0.53 9.78
CA GLU A 544 19.91 0.59 9.73
C GLU A 544 19.82 1.35 11.06
N LEU A 545 19.67 0.64 12.19
CA LEU A 545 19.60 1.27 13.52
C LEU A 545 20.93 1.90 13.95
N ARG A 546 22.07 1.47 13.39
CA ARG A 546 23.37 2.11 13.66
C ARG A 546 23.53 3.42 12.89
N ASN A 547 22.90 3.52 11.73
CA ASN A 547 23.11 4.61 10.78
C ASN A 547 21.92 5.57 10.68
N SER A 548 20.88 5.42 11.51
CA SER A 548 19.68 6.28 11.52
C SER A 548 19.51 7.04 12.84
N PRO A 549 18.91 8.25 12.83
CA PRO A 549 18.56 8.99 14.05
C PRO A 549 17.55 8.25 14.94
N GLU A 550 17.67 8.38 16.26
CA GLU A 550 16.83 7.67 17.22
C GLU A 550 15.32 7.85 16.99
N GLY A 551 14.88 9.04 16.56
CA GLY A 551 13.47 9.33 16.27
C GLY A 551 12.87 8.46 15.15
N MET A 552 13.67 8.07 14.16
CA MET A 552 13.23 7.21 13.04
C MET A 552 13.30 5.71 13.37
N GLN A 553 13.80 5.34 14.55
CA GLN A 553 13.92 3.96 15.01
C GLN A 553 12.69 3.46 15.80
N VAL A 554 11.71 4.33 15.99
CA VAL A 554 10.52 4.09 16.82
C VAL A 554 9.40 3.53 15.94
N LEU A 555 8.85 2.36 16.28
CA LEU A 555 7.77 1.73 15.51
C LEU A 555 6.44 2.48 15.61
N ARG A 556 6.24 3.22 16.71
CA ARG A 556 5.09 4.10 16.93
C ARG A 556 5.55 5.53 17.28
N PRO A 557 5.92 6.34 16.27
CA PRO A 557 6.50 7.67 16.48
C PRO A 557 5.64 8.64 17.30
N ASN A 558 4.30 8.52 17.22
CA ASN A 558 3.34 9.36 17.96
C ASN A 558 3.20 8.97 19.44
N LYS A 559 3.71 7.81 19.87
CA LYS A 559 3.70 7.37 21.28
C LYS A 559 2.31 7.48 21.93
N GLU A 560 2.16 8.32 22.95
CA GLU A 560 0.90 8.55 23.68
C GLU A 560 -0.11 9.35 22.86
N GLU A 561 0.32 10.06 21.82
CA GLU A 561 -0.54 10.86 20.93
C GLU A 561 -1.14 10.05 19.78
N THR A 562 -0.83 8.76 19.69
CA THR A 562 -1.30 7.91 18.59
C THR A 562 -2.83 7.84 18.54
N GLY A 563 -3.38 8.12 17.37
CA GLY A 563 -4.82 8.16 17.12
C GLY A 563 -5.51 9.43 17.63
N HIS A 564 -4.77 10.39 18.18
CA HIS A 564 -5.33 11.69 18.54
C HIS A 564 -5.57 12.56 17.31
N VAL A 565 -6.69 13.27 17.33
CA VAL A 565 -7.07 14.24 16.30
C VAL A 565 -7.44 15.55 16.97
N SER A 566 -7.32 16.65 16.23
CA SER A 566 -7.79 17.95 16.70
C SER A 566 -9.32 17.98 16.85
N ALA A 567 -9.87 19.04 17.45
CA ALA A 567 -11.32 19.20 17.57
C ALA A 567 -12.05 19.23 16.22
N SER A 568 -11.36 19.55 15.11
CA SER A 568 -11.94 19.48 13.77
C SER A 568 -11.89 18.09 13.16
N GLY A 569 -11.04 17.19 13.67
CA GLY A 569 -10.70 15.91 13.07
C GLY A 569 -9.43 15.94 12.21
N ALA A 570 -8.76 17.10 12.13
CA ALA A 570 -7.45 17.22 11.49
C ALA A 570 -6.38 16.50 12.32
N SER A 571 -5.33 16.01 11.66
CA SER A 571 -4.23 15.25 12.27
C SER A 571 -2.92 15.51 11.53
N VAL A 572 -1.83 14.89 12.00
CA VAL A 572 -0.51 15.00 11.38
C VAL A 572 0.11 13.61 11.25
N VAL A 573 0.95 13.43 10.25
CA VAL A 573 1.73 12.20 10.07
C VAL A 573 3.18 12.49 10.35
N LYS A 574 3.64 11.94 11.48
CA LYS A 574 4.97 12.22 11.99
C LYS A 574 6.05 11.76 11.02
N HIS A 575 7.01 12.64 10.76
CA HIS A 575 8.05 12.49 9.74
C HIS A 575 7.50 12.29 8.31
N GLY A 576 6.22 12.58 8.06
CA GLY A 576 5.57 12.30 6.77
C GLY A 576 6.07 13.15 5.60
N LEU A 577 6.82 14.24 5.87
CA LEU A 577 7.51 15.04 4.85
C LEU A 577 8.98 14.65 4.69
N ASN A 578 9.56 13.83 5.59
CA ASN A 578 10.98 13.51 5.55
C ASN A 578 11.28 12.57 4.36
N PRO A 579 12.10 12.99 3.37
CA PRO A 579 12.40 12.17 2.21
C PRO A 579 13.18 10.89 2.55
N GLU A 580 13.94 10.88 3.65
CA GLU A 580 14.68 9.70 4.11
C GLU A 580 13.74 8.60 4.63
N LYS A 581 12.55 8.98 5.11
CA LYS A 581 11.58 8.03 5.68
C LYS A 581 11.19 6.95 4.66
N GLY A 582 11.10 7.30 3.39
CA GLY A 582 10.76 6.35 2.31
C GLY A 582 11.77 5.22 2.13
N PHE A 583 12.99 5.37 2.64
CA PHE A 583 14.06 4.36 2.57
C PHE A 583 14.20 3.54 3.87
N MET A 584 13.50 3.94 4.93
CA MET A 584 13.56 3.26 6.23
C MET A 584 12.78 1.93 6.18
N GLN A 585 13.40 0.88 6.69
CA GLN A 585 12.82 -0.45 6.87
C GLN A 585 12.53 -0.80 8.34
N VAL A 586 12.74 0.11 9.30
CA VAL A 586 12.46 -0.15 10.73
C VAL A 586 11.05 -0.72 10.95
N HIS A 587 10.03 -0.18 10.30
CA HIS A 587 8.64 -0.63 10.46
C HIS A 587 8.38 -2.03 9.88
N TYR A 588 9.12 -2.43 8.84
CA TYR A 588 9.16 -3.81 8.34
C TYR A 588 9.88 -4.73 9.33
N LEU A 589 11.14 -4.40 9.64
CA LEU A 589 12.09 -5.33 10.28
C LEU A 589 11.86 -5.45 11.79
N LYS A 590 11.70 -4.33 12.50
CA LYS A 590 11.46 -4.36 13.96
C LYS A 590 10.03 -4.85 14.25
N GLY A 591 9.07 -4.55 13.38
CA GLY A 591 7.72 -5.13 13.42
C GLY A 591 7.74 -6.65 13.20
N TYR A 592 8.49 -7.12 12.19
CA TYR A 592 8.73 -8.55 11.94
C TYR A 592 9.26 -9.28 13.19
N PHE A 593 10.29 -8.71 13.84
CA PHE A 593 10.87 -9.35 15.03
C PHE A 593 9.94 -9.35 16.23
N LEU A 594 9.10 -8.32 16.41
CA LEU A 594 8.07 -8.33 17.45
C LEU A 594 7.09 -9.49 17.24
N LEU A 595 6.54 -9.63 16.04
CA LEU A 595 5.60 -10.69 15.73
C LEU A 595 6.25 -12.07 15.84
N ARG A 596 7.49 -12.21 15.36
CA ARG A 596 8.28 -13.43 15.52
C ARG A 596 8.49 -13.81 16.99
N PHE A 597 8.86 -12.84 17.83
CA PHE A 597 9.02 -13.02 19.27
C PHE A 597 7.72 -13.52 19.92
N LEU A 598 6.58 -12.93 19.56
CA LEU A 598 5.26 -13.36 20.02
C LEU A 598 4.93 -14.78 19.55
N THR A 599 5.12 -15.09 18.26
CA THR A 599 4.88 -16.41 17.68
C THR A 599 5.74 -17.49 18.33
N ARG A 600 7.03 -17.21 18.60
CA ARG A 600 7.94 -18.12 19.31
C ARG A 600 7.53 -18.35 20.76
N THR A 601 7.12 -17.30 21.46
CA THR A 601 6.72 -17.39 22.87
C THR A 601 5.44 -18.22 23.06
N LEU A 602 4.46 -17.98 22.19
CA LEU A 602 3.14 -18.61 22.25
C LEU A 602 3.12 -20.00 21.60
N GLY A 603 3.87 -20.16 20.51
CA GLY A 603 3.82 -21.32 19.63
C GLY A 603 2.74 -21.18 18.56
N GLU A 604 3.04 -21.67 17.36
CA GLU A 604 2.19 -21.54 16.15
C GLU A 604 0.77 -22.08 16.34
N LYS A 605 0.62 -23.17 17.10
CA LYS A 605 -0.68 -23.80 17.40
C LYS A 605 -1.64 -22.92 18.21
N ILE A 606 -1.12 -21.89 18.88
CA ILE A 606 -1.91 -20.89 19.61
C ILE A 606 -2.00 -19.61 18.77
N TYR A 607 -0.86 -19.19 18.21
CA TYR A 607 -0.75 -17.94 17.49
C TYR A 607 -1.64 -17.87 16.24
N PHE A 608 -1.61 -18.87 15.35
CA PHE A 608 -2.39 -18.80 14.10
C PHE A 608 -3.89 -18.94 14.29
N PRO A 609 -4.41 -19.83 15.17
CA PRO A 609 -5.83 -19.82 15.50
C PRO A 609 -6.30 -18.49 16.08
N PHE A 610 -5.48 -17.87 16.95
CA PHE A 610 -5.74 -16.51 17.42
C PHE A 610 -5.76 -15.51 16.26
N LEU A 611 -4.77 -15.57 15.35
CA LEU A 611 -4.66 -14.62 14.26
C LEU A 611 -5.87 -14.69 13.31
N ARG A 612 -6.40 -15.90 13.04
CA ARG A 612 -7.66 -16.07 12.31
C ARG A 612 -8.85 -15.45 13.03
N LYS A 613 -8.93 -15.66 14.35
CA LYS A 613 -9.98 -15.04 15.19
C LYS A 613 -9.89 -13.52 15.12
N PHE A 614 -8.68 -12.97 15.23
CA PHE A 614 -8.42 -11.55 15.12
C PHE A 614 -8.87 -11.01 13.77
N VAL A 615 -8.46 -11.67 12.68
CA VAL A 615 -8.89 -11.34 11.31
C VAL A 615 -10.42 -11.34 11.18
N HIS A 616 -11.08 -12.39 11.66
CA HIS A 616 -12.54 -12.50 11.58
C HIS A 616 -13.27 -11.39 12.35
N LEU A 617 -12.72 -10.95 13.47
CA LEU A 617 -13.34 -9.91 14.30
C LEU A 617 -13.05 -8.49 13.83
N PHE A 618 -11.87 -8.25 13.24
CA PHE A 618 -11.36 -6.90 12.93
C PHE A 618 -11.30 -6.54 11.44
N HIS A 619 -11.56 -7.48 10.53
CA HIS A 619 -11.66 -7.10 9.11
C HIS A 619 -12.71 -6.01 8.93
N GLY A 620 -12.47 -5.04 8.03
CA GLY A 620 -13.30 -3.86 7.83
C GLY A 620 -13.22 -2.81 8.94
N GLN A 621 -12.19 -2.85 9.78
CA GLN A 621 -11.98 -1.88 10.86
C GLN A 621 -10.56 -1.32 10.85
N LEU A 622 -10.42 -0.21 11.56
CA LEU A 622 -9.14 0.41 11.84
C LEU A 622 -8.76 0.10 13.29
N ILE A 623 -7.53 -0.34 13.50
CA ILE A 623 -7.03 -0.72 14.81
C ILE A 623 -5.88 0.18 15.24
N LEU A 624 -5.65 0.19 16.56
CA LEU A 624 -4.39 0.61 17.15
C LEU A 624 -3.58 -0.61 17.59
N SER A 625 -2.28 -0.40 17.82
CA SER A 625 -1.40 -1.44 18.38
C SER A 625 -1.96 -2.12 19.63
N GLN A 626 -2.60 -1.35 20.51
CA GLN A 626 -3.18 -1.84 21.75
C GLN A 626 -4.35 -2.80 21.51
N ASP A 627 -5.15 -2.58 20.47
CA ASP A 627 -6.30 -3.46 20.18
C ASP A 627 -5.82 -4.89 19.86
N PHE A 628 -4.77 -5.00 19.03
CA PHE A 628 -4.12 -6.27 18.72
C PHE A 628 -3.48 -6.90 19.95
N LEU A 629 -2.63 -6.16 20.66
CA LEU A 629 -1.87 -6.68 21.80
C LEU A 629 -2.80 -7.09 22.95
N GLN A 630 -3.84 -6.30 23.24
CA GLN A 630 -4.81 -6.61 24.27
C GLN A 630 -5.56 -7.91 23.94
N MET A 631 -6.10 -8.03 22.72
CA MET A 631 -6.82 -9.23 22.33
C MET A 631 -5.91 -10.46 22.32
N LEU A 632 -4.67 -10.32 21.84
CA LEU A 632 -3.68 -11.40 21.87
C LEU A 632 -3.47 -11.89 23.30
N LEU A 633 -3.17 -10.99 24.23
CA LEU A 633 -2.87 -11.36 25.60
C LEU A 633 -4.10 -11.91 26.34
N GLU A 634 -5.31 -11.47 26.01
CA GLU A 634 -6.55 -12.02 26.58
C GLU A 634 -6.88 -13.43 26.10
N ASN A 635 -6.44 -13.82 24.91
CA ASN A 635 -6.75 -15.13 24.31
C ASN A 635 -5.66 -16.19 24.58
N ILE A 636 -4.56 -15.85 25.26
CA ILE A 636 -3.49 -16.81 25.55
C ILE A 636 -3.62 -17.41 26.96
N PRO A 637 -3.19 -18.66 27.16
CA PRO A 637 -3.12 -19.29 28.47
C PRO A 637 -2.27 -18.49 29.48
N GLU A 638 -2.71 -18.36 30.73
CA GLU A 638 -2.02 -17.57 31.77
C GLU A 638 -0.54 -17.95 31.95
N ASN A 639 -0.20 -19.23 31.84
CA ASN A 639 1.18 -19.72 31.95
C ASN A 639 2.09 -19.22 30.82
N LYS A 640 1.54 -18.87 29.66
CA LYS A 640 2.26 -18.26 28.54
C LYS A 640 2.29 -16.73 28.60
N ARG A 641 1.44 -16.12 29.43
CA ARG A 641 1.35 -14.68 29.64
C ARG A 641 2.44 -14.14 30.59
N LEU A 642 3.11 -15.01 31.35
CA LEU A 642 4.14 -14.64 32.31
C LEU A 642 5.25 -13.79 31.65
N GLY A 643 5.30 -12.49 32.00
CA GLY A 643 6.27 -11.52 31.49
C GLY A 643 5.77 -10.65 30.33
N LEU A 644 4.64 -10.98 29.71
CA LEU A 644 4.03 -10.19 28.64
C LEU A 644 2.90 -9.31 29.21
N SER A 645 3.01 -8.00 29.00
CA SER A 645 1.91 -7.06 29.21
C SER A 645 1.86 -6.10 28.03
N VAL A 646 0.69 -5.52 27.76
CA VAL A 646 0.54 -4.54 26.68
C VAL A 646 1.47 -3.36 26.91
N GLU A 647 1.55 -2.86 28.15
CA GLU A 647 2.35 -1.71 28.54
C GLU A 647 3.85 -1.96 28.32
N ASN A 648 4.34 -3.16 28.69
CA ASN A 648 5.75 -3.51 28.48
C ASN A 648 6.08 -3.65 26.99
N ILE A 649 5.20 -4.29 26.20
CA ILE A 649 5.43 -4.43 24.75
C ILE A 649 5.42 -3.06 24.08
N VAL A 650 4.41 -2.24 24.38
CA VAL A 650 4.29 -0.86 23.86
C VAL A 650 5.55 -0.07 24.19
N ARG A 651 5.96 -0.02 25.46
CA ARG A 651 7.15 0.72 25.87
C ARG A 651 8.41 0.19 25.19
N ASP A 652 8.67 -1.11 25.32
CA ASP A 652 9.98 -1.69 24.99
C ASP A 652 10.18 -1.92 23.49
N TRP A 653 9.10 -2.20 22.75
CA TRP A 653 9.15 -2.46 21.30
C TRP A 653 8.64 -1.30 20.46
N LEU A 654 7.53 -0.65 20.87
CA LEU A 654 6.87 0.33 20.00
C LEU A 654 7.41 1.74 20.17
N GLU A 655 7.74 2.15 21.39
CA GLU A 655 8.08 3.54 21.72
C GLU A 655 9.57 3.80 21.96
N CYS A 656 10.34 2.77 22.33
CA CYS A 656 11.79 2.88 22.48
C CYS A 656 12.50 2.80 21.12
N SER A 657 13.50 3.66 20.93
CA SER A 657 14.50 3.56 19.86
C SER A 657 15.43 2.36 20.09
N GLY A 658 16.16 1.96 19.05
CA GLY A 658 17.12 0.86 19.10
C GLY A 658 16.48 -0.54 19.20
N ILE A 659 17.32 -1.50 19.60
CA ILE A 659 17.00 -2.93 19.63
C ILE A 659 16.43 -3.31 21.01
N PRO A 660 15.22 -3.89 21.09
CA PRO A 660 14.63 -4.35 22.35
C PRO A 660 15.49 -5.42 23.03
N LYS A 661 15.53 -5.41 24.37
CA LYS A 661 16.38 -6.34 25.16
C LYS A 661 16.08 -7.81 24.86
N ALA A 662 14.81 -8.16 24.77
CA ALA A 662 14.38 -9.52 24.43
C ALA A 662 14.98 -10.00 23.10
N LEU A 663 14.98 -9.14 22.08
CA LEU A 663 15.58 -9.44 20.78
C LEU A 663 17.11 -9.56 20.88
N GLN A 664 17.78 -8.70 21.67
CA GLN A 664 19.22 -8.82 21.89
C GLN A 664 19.61 -10.15 22.53
N GLU A 665 18.83 -10.63 23.50
CA GLU A 665 19.07 -11.90 24.20
C GLU A 665 18.85 -13.09 23.27
N GLU A 666 17.76 -13.07 22.51
CA GLU A 666 17.43 -14.08 21.50
C GLU A 666 18.54 -14.20 20.44
N ARG A 667 18.99 -13.06 19.90
CA ARG A 667 20.04 -13.04 18.87
C ARG A 667 21.42 -13.40 19.40
N LYS A 668 21.78 -13.02 20.63
CA LYS A 668 23.03 -13.48 21.27
C LYS A 668 23.08 -15.00 21.39
N ALA A 669 21.96 -15.64 21.72
CA ALA A 669 21.88 -17.10 21.78
C ALA A 669 22.04 -17.73 20.39
N GLU A 670 21.46 -17.11 19.36
CA GLU A 670 21.55 -17.57 17.97
C GLU A 670 22.95 -17.39 17.36
N ASP A 671 23.64 -16.28 17.65
CA ASP A 671 25.03 -16.04 17.23
C ASP A 671 25.98 -17.11 17.82
N CYS A 672 25.66 -17.64 19.00
CA CYS A 672 26.40 -18.75 19.61
C CYS A 672 26.10 -20.10 18.95
N SER A 673 24.92 -20.26 18.33
CA SER A 673 24.46 -21.50 17.69
C SER A 673 23.70 -21.20 16.39
N PRO A 674 24.41 -20.79 15.33
CA PRO A 674 23.78 -20.41 14.07
C PRO A 674 23.07 -21.59 13.41
N SER A 675 22.02 -21.28 12.63
CA SER A 675 21.26 -22.26 11.87
C SER A 675 22.16 -23.10 10.95
N ARG A 676 21.69 -24.29 10.56
CA ARG A 676 22.46 -25.18 9.66
C ARG A 676 22.82 -24.48 8.34
N LEU A 677 21.87 -23.77 7.73
CA LEU A 677 22.10 -23.06 6.47
C LEU A 677 23.14 -21.93 6.64
N ALA A 678 23.09 -21.17 7.74
CA ALA A 678 24.10 -20.15 8.02
C ALA A 678 25.50 -20.76 8.27
N ARG A 679 25.58 -21.89 8.97
CA ARG A 679 26.85 -22.64 9.15
C ARG A 679 27.41 -23.17 7.84
N GLN A 680 26.55 -23.61 6.93
CA GLN A 680 26.93 -24.05 5.59
C GLN A 680 27.54 -22.87 4.81
N VAL A 681 26.88 -21.70 4.82
CA VAL A 681 27.43 -20.47 4.22
C VAL A 681 28.79 -20.11 4.82
N GLY A 682 28.97 -20.22 6.13
CA GLY A 682 30.26 -19.93 6.79
C GLY A 682 31.37 -20.87 6.34
N SER A 683 31.02 -22.13 6.09
CA SER A 683 31.96 -23.12 5.53
C SER A 683 32.36 -22.75 4.09
N GLU A 684 31.42 -22.26 3.27
CA GLU A 684 31.70 -21.78 1.92
C GLU A 684 32.55 -20.50 1.92
N VAL A 685 32.25 -19.52 2.78
CA VAL A 685 33.07 -18.32 2.96
C VAL A 685 34.51 -18.71 3.30
N ALA A 686 34.71 -19.64 4.23
CA ALA A 686 36.05 -20.14 4.57
C ALA A 686 36.74 -20.82 3.38
N LYS A 687 36.01 -21.56 2.53
CA LYS A 687 36.55 -22.11 1.26
C LYS A 687 36.99 -20.99 0.32
N TRP A 688 36.16 -19.95 0.12
CA TRP A 688 36.46 -18.82 -0.77
C TRP A 688 37.65 -18.00 -0.29
N ILE A 689 37.74 -17.69 1.01
CA ILE A 689 38.89 -16.99 1.60
C ILE A 689 40.19 -17.80 1.37
N ARG A 690 40.14 -19.13 1.53
CA ARG A 690 41.31 -19.99 1.24
C ARG A 690 41.70 -19.97 -0.23
N VAL A 691 40.74 -19.93 -1.15
CA VAL A 691 41.02 -19.83 -2.59
C VAL A 691 41.67 -18.49 -2.92
N ASN A 692 41.15 -17.39 -2.35
CA ASN A 692 41.66 -16.05 -2.57
C ASN A 692 43.13 -15.87 -2.13
N ARG A 693 43.55 -16.56 -1.07
CA ARG A 693 44.94 -16.53 -0.56
C ARG A 693 45.93 -17.38 -1.38
N ARG A 694 45.49 -18.19 -2.35
CA ARG A 694 46.40 -19.10 -3.07
C ARG A 694 47.35 -18.33 -4.00
N PRO A 695 48.67 -18.62 -3.98
CA PRO A 695 49.63 -17.95 -4.85
C PRO A 695 49.40 -18.29 -6.33
N ARG A 696 49.61 -17.29 -7.21
CA ARG A 696 49.39 -17.37 -8.67
C ARG A 696 50.15 -18.51 -9.37
N LYS A 697 51.30 -18.94 -8.85
CA LYS A 697 52.13 -20.01 -9.44
C LYS A 697 51.62 -21.40 -9.02
N ARG A 698 50.70 -21.97 -9.80
CA ARG A 698 50.15 -23.33 -9.59
C ARG A 698 51.23 -24.41 -9.79
N LYS A 699 51.42 -25.28 -8.80
CA LYS A 699 51.90 -26.66 -9.03
C LYS A 699 50.73 -27.47 -9.62
N ARG A 700 50.93 -28.04 -10.81
CA ARG A 700 50.01 -29.00 -11.47
C ARG A 700 49.65 -30.10 -10.47
N GLY A 701 48.35 -30.36 -10.27
CA GLY A 701 47.87 -31.59 -9.60
C GLY A 701 47.02 -31.44 -8.33
N LYS A 702 46.56 -30.25 -7.92
CA LYS A 702 45.60 -30.14 -6.80
C LYS A 702 44.16 -30.24 -7.28
N ARG A 703 43.36 -31.10 -6.60
CA ARG A 703 41.90 -31.22 -6.72
C ARG A 703 41.26 -29.82 -6.75
N GLU A 704 40.35 -29.61 -7.70
CA GLU A 704 39.46 -28.46 -7.70
C GLU A 704 38.67 -28.43 -6.39
N VAL A 705 38.51 -27.23 -5.82
CA VAL A 705 37.73 -27.06 -4.60
C VAL A 705 36.27 -27.20 -5.01
N ALA A 706 35.59 -28.21 -4.49
CA ALA A 706 34.16 -28.38 -4.70
C ALA A 706 33.39 -27.38 -3.81
N PHE A 707 32.61 -26.53 -4.46
CA PHE A 707 31.67 -25.61 -3.82
C PHE A 707 30.27 -26.20 -3.87
N GLU A 708 29.47 -25.86 -2.87
CA GLU A 708 28.12 -26.40 -2.72
C GLU A 708 27.11 -25.56 -3.53
N LYS A 709 26.01 -26.19 -3.95
CA LYS A 709 24.88 -25.45 -4.51
C LYS A 709 24.13 -24.80 -3.35
N LEU A 710 23.97 -23.49 -3.39
CA LEU A 710 23.33 -22.69 -2.36
C LEU A 710 21.98 -22.15 -2.88
N SER A 711 21.02 -21.92 -1.98
CA SER A 711 19.79 -21.20 -2.30
C SER A 711 20.06 -19.69 -2.49
N PRO A 712 19.14 -18.92 -3.10
CA PRO A 712 19.29 -17.47 -3.25
C PRO A 712 19.60 -16.75 -1.93
N ASP A 713 18.84 -17.03 -0.85
CA ASP A 713 19.08 -16.45 0.48
C ASP A 713 20.49 -16.80 1.04
N GLN A 714 20.97 -18.04 0.81
CA GLN A 714 22.31 -18.44 1.20
C GLN A 714 23.39 -17.72 0.38
N ILE A 715 23.14 -17.45 -0.90
CA ILE A 715 24.05 -16.68 -1.75
C ILE A 715 24.07 -15.22 -1.29
N VAL A 716 22.94 -14.61 -0.96
CA VAL A 716 22.90 -13.24 -0.39
C VAL A 716 23.80 -13.16 0.85
N LEU A 717 23.63 -14.10 1.80
CA LEU A 717 24.47 -14.14 3.01
C LEU A 717 25.95 -14.40 2.70
N LEU A 718 26.24 -15.29 1.75
CA LEU A 718 27.60 -15.58 1.29
C LEU A 718 28.29 -14.31 0.77
N LEU A 719 27.61 -13.56 -0.09
CA LEU A 719 28.14 -12.34 -0.69
C LEU A 719 28.30 -11.24 0.34
N GLU A 720 27.36 -11.12 1.29
CA GLU A 720 27.46 -10.18 2.42
C GLU A 720 28.70 -10.43 3.28
N TRP A 721 28.99 -11.67 3.65
CA TRP A 721 30.20 -12.00 4.42
C TRP A 721 31.49 -11.86 3.60
N LEU A 722 31.41 -12.04 2.27
CA LEU A 722 32.54 -11.77 1.38
C LEU A 722 32.77 -10.27 1.20
N LEU A 723 31.74 -9.43 1.30
CA LEU A 723 31.88 -7.96 1.30
C LEU A 723 32.74 -7.49 2.47
N GLU A 724 32.73 -8.16 3.62
CA GLU A 724 33.61 -7.80 4.75
C GLU A 724 35.11 -8.00 4.46
N GLN A 725 35.46 -8.78 3.42
CA GLN A 725 36.86 -9.01 3.09
C GLN A 725 37.50 -7.75 2.52
N LYS A 726 38.68 -7.40 3.03
CA LYS A 726 39.43 -6.23 2.56
C LYS A 726 39.77 -6.31 1.07
N THR A 727 40.14 -7.50 0.58
CA THR A 727 40.51 -7.71 -0.82
C THR A 727 40.07 -9.08 -1.31
N LEU A 728 39.43 -9.09 -2.49
CA LEU A 728 39.19 -10.29 -3.29
C LEU A 728 39.90 -10.14 -4.63
N SER A 729 40.63 -11.18 -5.02
CA SER A 729 41.38 -11.18 -6.28
C SER A 729 40.43 -11.31 -7.48
N PRO A 730 40.75 -10.71 -8.64
CA PRO A 730 39.91 -10.84 -9.84
C PRO A 730 39.66 -12.28 -10.28
N GLN A 731 40.60 -13.19 -10.02
CA GLN A 731 40.41 -14.62 -10.29
C GLN A 731 39.37 -15.25 -9.37
N THR A 732 39.33 -14.84 -8.10
CA THR A 732 38.33 -15.32 -7.14
C THR A 732 36.95 -14.81 -7.51
N LEU A 733 36.82 -13.52 -7.83
CA LEU A 733 35.56 -12.93 -8.28
C LEU A 733 35.05 -13.59 -9.58
N HIS A 734 35.94 -13.87 -10.52
CA HIS A 734 35.59 -14.62 -11.72
C HIS A 734 35.08 -16.03 -11.40
N CYS A 735 35.78 -16.78 -10.54
CA CYS A 735 35.32 -18.11 -10.13
C CYS A 735 33.99 -18.06 -9.37
N LEU A 736 33.79 -17.06 -8.52
CA LEU A 736 32.56 -16.85 -7.75
C LEU A 736 31.36 -16.61 -8.69
N GLN A 737 31.53 -15.70 -9.65
CA GLN A 737 30.54 -15.41 -10.69
C GLN A 737 30.13 -16.67 -11.47
N GLN A 738 31.09 -17.51 -11.86
CA GLN A 738 30.81 -18.74 -12.61
C GLN A 738 30.18 -19.85 -11.76
N THR A 739 30.54 -19.93 -10.48
CA THR A 739 30.05 -21.00 -9.59
C THR A 739 28.55 -20.84 -9.32
N TYR A 740 28.10 -19.60 -9.11
CA TYR A 740 26.72 -19.29 -8.72
C TYR A 740 25.90 -18.59 -9.81
N HIS A 741 26.42 -18.49 -11.04
CA HIS A 741 25.74 -17.84 -12.15
C HIS A 741 25.19 -16.45 -11.80
N LEU A 742 25.99 -15.66 -11.06
CA LEU A 742 25.52 -14.42 -10.41
C LEU A 742 24.75 -13.43 -11.30
N PRO A 743 25.10 -13.22 -12.59
CA PRO A 743 24.35 -12.31 -13.46
C PRO A 743 22.92 -12.76 -13.79
N GLU A 744 22.60 -14.04 -13.58
CA GLU A 744 21.32 -14.67 -13.90
C GLU A 744 20.47 -14.92 -12.65
N GLN A 745 20.96 -14.55 -11.46
CA GLN A 745 20.26 -14.73 -10.20
C GLN A 745 19.18 -13.67 -9.98
N ASP A 746 18.37 -13.88 -8.94
CA ASP A 746 17.38 -12.92 -8.43
C ASP A 746 18.02 -11.56 -8.12
N ALA A 747 17.22 -10.49 -8.18
CA ALA A 747 17.71 -9.12 -8.03
C ALA A 747 18.45 -8.87 -6.70
N GLU A 748 18.04 -9.50 -5.59
CA GLU A 748 18.74 -9.41 -4.30
C GLU A 748 20.18 -9.96 -4.37
N VAL A 749 20.38 -11.08 -5.06
CA VAL A 749 21.71 -11.67 -5.26
C VAL A 749 22.55 -10.79 -6.19
N ARG A 750 21.94 -10.29 -7.27
CA ARG A 750 22.61 -9.39 -8.23
C ARG A 750 23.01 -8.08 -7.58
N HIS A 751 22.19 -7.53 -6.68
CA HIS A 751 22.54 -6.35 -5.88
C HIS A 751 23.81 -6.59 -5.06
N ARG A 752 23.84 -7.65 -4.24
CA ARG A 752 25.03 -8.00 -3.44
C ARG A 752 26.27 -8.28 -4.29
N TRP A 753 26.07 -8.85 -5.47
CA TRP A 753 27.15 -9.04 -6.43
C TRP A 753 27.67 -7.70 -6.98
N CYS A 754 26.80 -6.75 -7.30
CA CYS A 754 27.20 -5.41 -7.75
C CYS A 754 28.03 -4.69 -6.68
N GLU A 755 27.64 -4.76 -5.41
CA GLU A 755 28.45 -4.22 -4.29
C GLU A 755 29.88 -4.79 -4.29
N LEU A 756 30.04 -6.11 -4.48
CA LEU A 756 31.36 -6.75 -4.56
C LEU A 756 32.16 -6.28 -5.77
N VAL A 757 31.50 -6.12 -6.92
CA VAL A 757 32.13 -5.62 -8.16
C VAL A 757 32.66 -4.21 -7.95
N ILE A 758 31.86 -3.34 -7.33
CA ILE A 758 32.19 -1.95 -7.02
C ILE A 758 33.36 -1.90 -6.02
N LYS A 759 33.19 -2.53 -4.84
CA LYS A 759 34.18 -2.53 -3.76
C LYS A 759 35.56 -3.03 -4.18
N HIS A 760 35.60 -4.06 -5.02
CA HIS A 760 36.85 -4.67 -5.48
C HIS A 760 37.30 -4.24 -6.87
N LYS A 761 36.66 -3.23 -7.47
CA LYS A 761 37.01 -2.64 -8.77
C LYS A 761 37.15 -3.72 -9.86
N TYR A 762 36.21 -4.68 -9.89
CA TYR A 762 36.24 -5.80 -10.82
C TYR A 762 35.74 -5.38 -12.20
N THR A 763 36.61 -4.72 -12.94
CA THR A 763 36.34 -4.10 -14.27
C THR A 763 35.64 -5.00 -15.29
N LYS A 764 35.81 -6.32 -15.23
CA LYS A 764 35.15 -7.27 -16.14
C LYS A 764 33.63 -7.38 -15.95
N ALA A 765 33.10 -6.88 -14.83
CA ALA A 765 31.68 -6.94 -14.50
C ALA A 765 31.03 -5.55 -14.40
N TYR A 766 31.71 -4.47 -14.81
CA TYR A 766 31.12 -3.12 -14.75
C TYR A 766 29.86 -3.00 -15.61
N ASN A 767 29.80 -3.71 -16.74
CA ASN A 767 28.60 -3.78 -17.57
C ASN A 767 27.40 -4.43 -16.84
N GLN A 768 27.64 -5.25 -15.83
CA GLN A 768 26.58 -5.87 -15.03
C GLN A 768 26.02 -4.87 -14.01
N VAL A 769 26.87 -3.98 -13.48
CA VAL A 769 26.44 -2.86 -12.63
C VAL A 769 25.61 -1.87 -13.46
N GLU A 770 26.09 -1.49 -14.64
CA GLU A 770 25.34 -0.63 -15.59
C GLU A 770 23.98 -1.23 -15.90
N ARG A 771 23.93 -2.53 -16.22
CA ARG A 771 22.67 -3.24 -16.48
C ARG A 771 21.73 -3.19 -15.27
N PHE A 772 22.24 -3.43 -14.06
CA PHE A 772 21.45 -3.41 -12.83
C PHE A 772 20.84 -2.03 -12.56
N LEU A 773 21.62 -0.95 -12.70
CA LEU A 773 21.12 0.42 -12.49
C LEU A 773 20.00 0.81 -13.47
N LEU A 774 20.02 0.26 -14.69
CA LEU A 774 19.02 0.55 -15.72
C LEU A 774 17.78 -0.33 -15.62
N GLU A 775 17.94 -1.63 -15.31
CA GLU A 775 16.86 -2.63 -15.33
C GLU A 775 16.17 -2.82 -13.97
N ASP A 776 16.84 -2.53 -12.84
CA ASP A 776 16.37 -2.86 -11.48
C ASP A 776 16.34 -1.64 -10.54
N GLN A 777 15.72 -0.54 -10.95
CA GLN A 777 15.75 0.72 -10.18
C GLN A 777 15.18 0.59 -8.77
N ALA A 778 14.18 -0.28 -8.56
CA ALA A 778 13.63 -0.62 -7.24
C ALA A 778 14.68 -1.07 -6.20
N MET A 779 15.86 -1.48 -6.67
CA MET A 779 17.00 -1.86 -5.82
C MET A 779 18.28 -1.09 -6.15
N GLY A 780 18.37 -0.48 -7.33
CA GLY A 780 19.58 0.15 -7.84
C GLY A 780 19.93 1.49 -7.19
N ILE A 781 18.98 2.17 -6.54
CA ILE A 781 19.17 3.51 -5.96
C ILE A 781 20.38 3.53 -4.99
N TYR A 782 20.49 2.55 -4.10
CA TYR A 782 21.57 2.49 -3.11
C TYR A 782 22.97 2.31 -3.72
N LEU A 783 23.06 1.70 -4.91
CA LEU A 783 24.36 1.48 -5.56
C LEU A 783 25.01 2.79 -6.03
N TYR A 784 24.24 3.88 -6.23
CA TYR A 784 24.81 5.18 -6.59
C TYR A 784 25.76 5.70 -5.50
N GLY A 785 25.39 5.56 -4.23
CA GLY A 785 26.26 5.91 -3.10
C GLY A 785 27.56 5.10 -3.09
N GLU A 786 27.45 3.76 -3.22
CA GLU A 786 28.62 2.87 -3.29
C GLU A 786 29.54 3.18 -4.48
N LEU A 787 28.97 3.54 -5.63
CA LEU A 787 29.73 3.94 -6.81
C LEU A 787 30.56 5.19 -6.55
N MET A 788 30.02 6.17 -5.82
CA MET A 788 30.76 7.39 -5.46
C MET A 788 31.86 7.11 -4.43
N VAL A 789 31.54 6.35 -3.37
CA VAL A 789 32.47 5.95 -2.31
C VAL A 789 33.64 5.11 -2.84
N SER A 790 33.46 4.40 -3.96
CA SER A 790 34.51 3.55 -4.55
C SER A 790 35.77 4.31 -5.02
N GLU A 791 35.66 5.62 -5.25
CA GLU A 791 36.71 6.49 -5.83
C GLU A 791 37.33 5.92 -7.12
N ASP A 792 36.57 5.15 -7.91
CA ASP A 792 36.96 4.69 -9.25
C ASP A 792 36.30 5.60 -10.30
N ALA A 793 37.13 6.38 -11.01
CA ALA A 793 36.66 7.32 -12.02
C ALA A 793 35.78 6.67 -13.11
N ARG A 794 36.00 5.40 -13.46
CA ARG A 794 35.18 4.70 -14.46
C ARG A 794 33.81 4.32 -13.90
N LEU A 795 33.74 3.96 -12.61
CA LEU A 795 32.47 3.69 -11.93
C LEU A 795 31.69 4.97 -11.69
N GLN A 796 32.36 6.06 -11.30
CA GLN A 796 31.71 7.37 -11.16
C GLN A 796 31.13 7.85 -12.49
N GLN A 797 31.90 7.75 -13.58
CA GLN A 797 31.41 8.08 -14.91
C GLN A 797 30.23 7.18 -15.34
N LEU A 798 30.27 5.89 -15.00
CA LEU A 798 29.16 4.96 -15.26
C LEU A 798 27.90 5.39 -14.51
N ALA A 799 28.02 5.77 -13.24
CA ALA A 799 26.90 6.26 -12.43
C ALA A 799 26.26 7.50 -13.06
N HIS A 800 27.04 8.54 -13.37
CA HIS A 800 26.51 9.73 -14.04
C HIS A 800 25.82 9.40 -15.36
N ARG A 801 26.40 8.52 -16.19
CA ARG A 801 25.76 8.13 -17.46
C ARG A 801 24.43 7.40 -17.23
N CYS A 802 24.37 6.46 -16.29
CA CYS A 802 23.12 5.74 -15.99
C CYS A 802 22.06 6.70 -15.47
N PHE A 803 22.43 7.60 -14.55
CA PHE A 803 21.52 8.60 -14.00
C PHE A 803 20.97 9.51 -15.09
N GLU A 804 21.81 10.04 -15.99
CA GLU A 804 21.37 10.87 -17.11
C GLU A 804 20.39 10.17 -18.06
N LEU A 805 20.48 8.84 -18.21
CA LEU A 805 19.57 8.07 -19.03
C LEU A 805 18.20 7.86 -18.38
N VAL A 806 18.14 7.76 -17.05
CA VAL A 806 16.92 7.35 -16.33
C VAL A 806 16.28 8.46 -15.50
N LYS A 807 16.97 9.58 -15.21
CA LYS A 807 16.51 10.63 -14.27
C LYS A 807 15.15 11.22 -14.58
N GLU A 808 14.83 11.39 -15.86
CA GLU A 808 13.55 11.96 -16.31
C GLU A 808 12.36 11.02 -16.04
N HIS A 809 12.64 9.72 -15.87
CA HIS A 809 11.62 8.72 -15.61
C HIS A 809 11.66 8.20 -14.18
N MET A 810 12.77 8.36 -13.45
CA MET A 810 12.88 7.94 -12.05
C MET A 810 11.80 8.61 -11.20
N ASP A 811 11.36 7.90 -10.16
CA ASP A 811 10.60 8.52 -9.09
C ASP A 811 11.34 9.76 -8.55
N ARG A 812 10.61 10.84 -8.26
CA ARG A 812 11.21 12.15 -7.98
C ARG A 812 12.02 12.16 -6.69
N ALA A 813 11.54 11.49 -5.64
CA ALA A 813 12.27 11.38 -4.39
C ALA A 813 13.56 10.58 -4.60
N SER A 814 13.46 9.49 -5.35
CA SER A 814 14.62 8.67 -5.76
C SER A 814 15.62 9.49 -6.58
N ALA A 815 15.16 10.26 -7.55
CA ALA A 815 16.01 11.11 -8.38
C ALA A 815 16.70 12.21 -7.56
N GLN A 816 15.99 12.82 -6.60
CA GLN A 816 16.56 13.79 -5.67
C GLN A 816 17.68 13.18 -4.83
N VAL A 817 17.43 12.03 -4.19
CA VAL A 817 18.44 11.33 -3.37
C VAL A 817 19.65 10.94 -4.21
N VAL A 818 19.45 10.43 -5.43
CA VAL A 818 20.58 10.11 -6.32
C VAL A 818 21.32 11.38 -6.77
N THR A 819 20.63 12.50 -6.99
CA THR A 819 21.27 13.79 -7.29
C THR A 819 22.19 14.21 -6.15
N GLU A 820 21.71 14.16 -4.91
CA GLU A 820 22.49 14.51 -3.71
C GLU A 820 23.69 13.55 -3.49
N MET A 821 23.59 12.30 -3.92
CA MET A 821 24.72 11.37 -3.88
C MET A 821 25.78 11.70 -4.95
N LEU A 822 25.37 12.17 -6.13
CA LEU A 822 26.24 12.34 -7.30
C LEU A 822 26.89 13.72 -7.40
N PHE A 823 26.28 14.76 -6.84
CA PHE A 823 26.65 16.17 -7.02
C PHE A 823 26.75 16.87 -5.67
#